data_AF-A0A8C7FW22-F1
#
_entry.id   AF-A0A8C7FW22-F1
#
_cell.length_a   1.000
_cell.length_b   1.000
_cell.length_c   1.000
_cell.angle_alpha   90.00
_cell.angle_beta   90.00
_cell.angle_gamma   90.00
#
_symmetry.space_group_name_H-M   'P 1'
#
loop_
_entity.id
_entity.type
_entity.pdbx_description
1 polymer ?
#
loop_
_entity_poly.entity_id
_entity_poly.type
_entity_poly.pdbx_seq_one_letter_code
_entity_poly.pdbx_strand_id
1 'polypeptide(L)'
;MVLYHREFDKAGRAAGLQIWRIEKIELVPVPENLHGSFYVGDAYVVLHTVKQRDSCFYDLHFWLGKECSQDESTAAAIFTVQLDDFLGGKPVQYRELQGFESTAFTRYFKGGITYKVIYQWCGSECNKFERLKAAQVAASIRDNERNGRAKLVVVEEWSEPPELTEVLGNKPDLPEGDDNDDMVADISNRKMAKLYMVSDASGEMQVTLVSEENPFSQSHLLSDECFILDHEKSKIIFVWKGRNANPSERKTAMKTAEGFIKQMGYPANTQIQVLPEGGETPIFRHFFQGWKDKNQSEGFGKVFVTERIAKIRQVEFDASKLHESQGMAAHYNMVDDGTGDTQIFRVESSGRVPVDPKTYGQFYGGDCYIILYTYQRGQIIYTWQGASSTLDELTASAFLTVELDRSLGGNAVQVRVSQGKEPAHLLSLFKAKPLIVYKSGTSRIGGQASADPTRLFQVRRNLGTITRIAEVDAEAGSLNSNDAYLLKLPSGGSYLWVGKGASEDEERGAQYLSQVLKCQTQRIVEGQEPADLWAALGGKKDYQTSERLASKSLTQQPRLFACSNKTGRFIIEEVPGEFSQEDLAEDDVMLLDVWDQVFIWIGKDANEVERTESVKSAKTYIETDPGGRDKRTSIVVVKQGHEPPTFTGWFLGWDVARWDSDTMARTMKTLHI
;
A
#
# COMPACT_ATOMS: atom_id res chain seq x y z
N MET A 1 9.75 -44.22 -27.10
CA MET A 1 9.17 -43.12 -27.90
C MET A 1 9.71 -41.85 -27.29
N VAL A 2 10.74 -41.26 -27.90
CA VAL A 2 11.38 -40.04 -27.36
C VAL A 2 10.39 -38.90 -27.52
N LEU A 3 10.08 -38.20 -26.42
CA LEU A 3 9.26 -36.98 -26.46
C LEU A 3 10.02 -35.94 -27.28
N TYR A 4 9.52 -35.65 -28.47
CA TYR A 4 10.14 -34.73 -29.43
C TYR A 4 9.83 -33.29 -29.03
N HIS A 5 10.87 -32.47 -28.87
CA HIS A 5 10.76 -31.03 -28.64
C HIS A 5 11.42 -30.26 -29.79
N ARG A 6 10.76 -29.24 -30.33
CA ARG A 6 11.19 -28.50 -31.55
C ARG A 6 12.61 -27.91 -31.46
N GLU A 7 13.07 -27.57 -30.26
CA GLU A 7 14.40 -27.02 -30.05
C GLU A 7 15.52 -28.07 -30.12
N PHE A 8 15.19 -29.36 -30.00
CA PHE A 8 16.17 -30.43 -30.10
C PHE A 8 16.77 -30.54 -31.50
N ASP A 9 15.98 -30.27 -32.55
CA ASP A 9 16.48 -30.33 -33.94
C ASP A 9 17.65 -29.37 -34.19
N LYS A 10 17.68 -28.26 -33.44
CA LYS A 10 18.72 -27.22 -33.51
C LYS A 10 19.85 -27.44 -32.51
N ALA A 11 19.65 -28.27 -31.49
CA ALA A 11 20.63 -28.49 -30.42
C ALA A 11 21.86 -29.26 -30.95
N GLY A 12 23.05 -28.79 -30.60
CA GLY A 12 24.30 -29.49 -30.90
C GLY A 12 24.71 -29.53 -32.37
N ARG A 13 24.01 -28.80 -33.25
CA ARG A 13 24.26 -28.82 -34.70
C ARG A 13 25.50 -28.03 -35.13
N ALA A 14 25.90 -27.03 -34.36
CA ALA A 14 27.08 -26.19 -34.60
C ALA A 14 27.96 -26.12 -33.34
N ALA A 15 29.25 -25.84 -33.52
CA ALA A 15 30.11 -25.58 -32.36
C ALA A 15 29.71 -24.24 -31.71
N GLY A 16 29.66 -24.18 -30.39
CA GLY A 16 29.24 -22.99 -29.66
C GLY A 16 28.38 -23.29 -28.43
N LEU A 17 27.85 -22.22 -27.84
CA LEU A 17 27.02 -22.25 -26.65
C LEU A 17 25.55 -21.99 -27.02
N GLN A 18 24.66 -22.84 -26.54
CA GLN A 18 23.22 -22.66 -26.65
C GLN A 18 22.63 -22.65 -25.24
N ILE A 19 21.79 -21.66 -24.95
CA ILE A 19 21.16 -21.49 -23.65
C ILE A 19 19.65 -21.42 -23.86
N TRP A 20 18.92 -22.22 -23.11
CA TRP A 20 17.46 -22.15 -23.02
C TRP A 20 17.05 -21.87 -21.59
N ARG A 21 16.05 -21.01 -21.45
CA ARG A 21 15.35 -20.76 -20.20
C ARG A 21 14.11 -21.65 -20.15
N ILE A 22 13.80 -22.18 -18.97
CA ILE A 22 12.52 -22.83 -18.73
C ILE A 22 11.46 -21.76 -18.52
N GLU A 23 10.53 -21.65 -19.46
CA GLU A 23 9.37 -20.74 -19.33
C GLU A 23 8.09 -21.54 -19.54
N LYS A 24 7.20 -21.56 -18.53
CA LYS A 24 5.95 -22.34 -18.57
C LYS A 24 6.18 -23.82 -18.93
N ILE A 25 7.25 -24.42 -18.40
CA ILE A 25 7.64 -25.83 -18.61
C ILE A 25 8.05 -26.11 -20.08
N GLU A 26 8.48 -25.10 -20.84
CA GLU A 26 8.99 -25.23 -22.21
C GLU A 26 10.42 -24.67 -22.34
N LEU A 27 11.20 -25.16 -23.31
CA LEU A 27 12.53 -24.60 -23.61
C LEU A 27 12.42 -23.37 -24.52
N VAL A 28 12.78 -22.20 -23.99
CA VAL A 28 12.79 -20.94 -24.73
C VAL A 28 14.24 -20.48 -24.95
N PRO A 29 14.71 -20.30 -26.21
CA PRO A 29 16.08 -19.87 -26.47
C PRO A 29 16.39 -18.49 -25.87
N VAL A 30 17.52 -18.39 -25.19
CA VAL A 30 18.05 -17.11 -24.68
C VAL A 30 18.86 -16.43 -25.79
N PRO A 31 18.57 -15.16 -26.13
CA PRO A 31 19.35 -14.39 -27.10
C PRO A 31 20.86 -14.38 -26.77
N GLU A 32 21.71 -14.52 -27.77
CA GLU A 32 23.18 -14.63 -27.60
C GLU A 32 23.78 -13.42 -26.84
N ASN A 33 23.24 -12.23 -27.04
CA ASN A 33 23.68 -11.02 -26.34
C ASN A 33 23.35 -11.02 -24.83
N LEU A 34 22.54 -11.97 -24.37
CA LEU A 34 22.17 -12.15 -22.96
C LEU A 34 22.79 -13.41 -22.35
N HIS A 35 23.68 -14.11 -23.06
CA HIS A 35 24.39 -15.26 -22.50
C HIS A 35 25.28 -14.81 -21.32
N GLY A 36 25.20 -15.54 -20.21
CA GLY A 36 25.86 -15.16 -18.96
C GLY A 36 24.98 -14.35 -18.01
N SER A 37 23.77 -13.99 -18.40
CA SER A 37 22.76 -13.34 -17.56
C SER A 37 21.66 -14.32 -17.15
N PHE A 38 21.52 -14.59 -15.85
CA PHE A 38 20.56 -15.55 -15.32
C PHE A 38 19.60 -14.90 -14.31
N TYR A 39 18.31 -15.23 -14.41
CA TYR A 39 17.32 -14.85 -13.40
C TYR A 39 17.39 -15.79 -12.20
N VAL A 40 17.38 -15.22 -11.00
CA VAL A 40 17.49 -15.96 -9.72
C VAL A 40 16.28 -16.87 -9.48
N GLY A 41 15.12 -16.50 -10.02
CA GLY A 41 13.87 -17.24 -9.89
C GLY A 41 13.65 -18.34 -10.93
N ASP A 42 14.62 -18.65 -11.79
CA ASP A 42 14.41 -19.53 -12.95
C ASP A 42 15.37 -20.71 -13.02
N ALA A 43 15.02 -21.68 -13.89
CA ALA A 43 15.90 -22.75 -14.30
C ALA A 43 16.28 -22.64 -15.79
N TYR A 44 17.47 -23.11 -16.13
CA TYR A 44 18.03 -23.04 -17.49
C TYR A 44 18.66 -24.37 -17.89
N VAL A 45 18.67 -24.64 -19.20
CA VAL A 45 19.43 -25.72 -19.83
C VAL A 45 20.48 -25.08 -20.74
N VAL A 46 21.74 -25.48 -20.59
CA VAL A 46 22.90 -24.91 -21.30
C VAL A 46 23.66 -26.04 -21.98
N LEU A 47 23.77 -25.98 -23.31
CA LEU A 47 24.52 -26.93 -24.10
C LEU A 47 25.74 -26.25 -24.72
N HIS A 48 26.93 -26.73 -24.37
CA HIS A 48 28.15 -26.34 -25.04
C HIS A 48 28.61 -27.46 -25.97
N THR A 49 28.80 -27.13 -27.25
CA THR A 49 29.18 -28.08 -28.29
C THR A 49 30.58 -27.80 -28.81
N VAL A 50 31.45 -28.80 -28.71
CA VAL A 50 32.80 -28.78 -29.28
C VAL A 50 32.84 -29.72 -30.48
N LYS A 51 33.13 -29.19 -31.67
CA LYS A 51 33.36 -30.00 -32.86
C LYS A 51 34.84 -30.28 -33.07
N GLN A 52 35.21 -31.55 -33.19
CA GLN A 52 36.54 -31.99 -33.64
C GLN A 52 36.40 -32.93 -34.84
N ARG A 53 36.89 -32.51 -36.01
CA ARG A 53 36.95 -33.28 -37.28
C ARG A 53 35.68 -34.11 -37.56
N ASP A 54 35.60 -35.34 -37.06
CA ASP A 54 34.49 -36.29 -37.30
C ASP A 54 33.60 -36.57 -36.06
N SER A 55 33.78 -35.82 -34.96
CA SER A 55 33.08 -36.03 -33.69
C SER A 55 32.62 -34.73 -33.04
N CYS A 56 31.50 -34.80 -32.33
CA CYS A 56 30.97 -33.70 -31.50
C CYS A 56 30.98 -34.15 -30.05
N PHE A 57 31.53 -33.30 -29.18
CA PHE A 57 31.48 -33.44 -27.73
C PHE A 57 30.50 -32.41 -27.18
N TYR A 58 29.71 -32.82 -26.19
CA TYR A 58 28.66 -32.00 -25.64
C TYR A 58 28.83 -31.93 -24.12
N ASP A 59 28.88 -30.73 -23.58
CA ASP A 59 28.73 -30.48 -22.15
C ASP A 59 27.32 -29.92 -21.95
N LEU A 60 26.47 -30.64 -21.23
CA LEU A 60 25.06 -30.30 -21.04
C LEU A 60 24.80 -30.00 -19.57
N HIS A 61 24.50 -28.75 -19.26
CA HIS A 61 24.28 -28.27 -17.91
C HIS A 61 22.80 -27.94 -17.71
N PHE A 62 22.27 -28.15 -16.52
CA PHE A 62 21.09 -27.44 -16.07
C PHE A 62 21.42 -26.60 -14.85
N TRP A 63 21.10 -25.32 -14.95
CA TRP A 63 21.38 -24.33 -13.92
C TRP A 63 20.09 -24.01 -13.17
N LEU A 64 20.18 -24.00 -11.84
CA LEU A 64 19.06 -23.77 -10.94
C LEU A 64 19.28 -22.50 -10.13
N GLY A 65 18.41 -21.52 -10.34
CA GLY A 65 18.36 -20.30 -9.55
C GLY A 65 17.98 -20.59 -8.10
N LYS A 66 18.47 -19.76 -7.18
CA LYS A 66 18.22 -19.93 -5.73
C LYS A 66 16.73 -19.84 -5.36
N GLU A 67 15.96 -19.09 -6.14
CA GLU A 67 14.52 -18.87 -5.93
C GLU A 67 13.68 -19.60 -7.00
N CYS A 68 14.27 -20.52 -7.78
CA CYS A 68 13.55 -21.25 -8.81
C CYS A 68 12.50 -22.19 -8.22
N SER A 69 11.36 -22.31 -8.90
CA SER A 69 10.27 -23.15 -8.44
C SER A 69 10.55 -24.65 -8.65
N GLN A 70 9.86 -25.50 -7.89
CA GLN A 70 10.07 -26.94 -7.92
C GLN A 70 9.71 -27.55 -9.29
N ASP A 71 8.68 -27.02 -9.95
CA ASP A 71 8.24 -27.43 -11.29
C ASP A 71 9.26 -27.04 -12.36
N GLU A 72 9.79 -25.80 -12.34
CA GLU A 72 10.80 -25.35 -13.31
C GLU A 72 12.13 -26.10 -13.16
N SER A 73 12.57 -26.35 -11.92
CA SER A 73 13.77 -27.15 -11.66
C SER A 73 13.61 -28.61 -12.09
N THR A 74 12.43 -29.20 -11.87
CA THR A 74 12.11 -30.55 -12.34
C THR A 74 12.06 -30.61 -13.87
N ALA A 75 11.47 -29.60 -14.51
CA ALA A 75 11.42 -29.48 -15.97
C ALA A 75 12.81 -29.36 -16.58
N ALA A 76 13.71 -28.55 -16.01
CA ALA A 76 15.10 -28.44 -16.47
C ALA A 76 15.83 -29.79 -16.43
N ALA A 77 15.66 -30.56 -15.34
CA ALA A 77 16.23 -31.88 -15.21
C ALA A 77 15.66 -32.87 -16.25
N ILE A 78 14.34 -32.86 -16.46
CA ILE A 78 13.67 -33.69 -17.49
C ILE A 78 14.19 -33.35 -18.88
N PHE A 79 14.26 -32.07 -19.25
CA PHE A 79 14.75 -31.65 -20.57
C PHE A 79 16.21 -31.99 -20.78
N THR A 80 17.03 -31.96 -19.72
CA THR A 80 18.43 -32.38 -19.78
C THR A 80 18.55 -33.85 -20.15
N VAL A 81 17.79 -34.72 -19.48
CA VAL A 81 17.77 -36.17 -19.77
C VAL A 81 17.25 -36.44 -21.19
N GLN A 82 16.16 -35.78 -21.59
CA GLN A 82 15.60 -35.96 -22.93
C GLN A 82 16.53 -35.48 -24.04
N LEU A 83 17.27 -34.38 -23.80
CA LEU A 83 18.23 -33.84 -24.77
C LEU A 83 19.50 -34.71 -24.85
N ASP A 84 19.92 -35.32 -23.75
CA ASP A 84 20.98 -36.32 -23.73
C ASP A 84 20.61 -37.55 -24.58
N ASP A 85 19.42 -38.11 -24.37
CA ASP A 85 18.87 -39.21 -25.18
C ASP A 85 18.82 -38.83 -26.66
N PHE A 86 18.36 -37.61 -26.98
CA PHE A 86 18.29 -37.11 -28.35
C PHE A 86 19.67 -37.00 -29.02
N LEU A 87 20.70 -36.59 -28.27
CA LEU A 87 22.08 -36.51 -28.74
C LEU A 87 22.81 -37.87 -28.70
N GLY A 88 22.09 -38.95 -28.36
CA GLY A 88 22.55 -40.33 -28.38
C GLY A 88 23.36 -40.73 -27.15
N GLY A 89 23.06 -40.13 -25.98
CA GLY A 89 23.75 -40.40 -24.71
C GLY A 89 25.22 -39.98 -24.69
N LYS A 90 25.58 -39.02 -25.56
CA LYS A 90 26.95 -38.51 -25.72
C LYS A 90 27.27 -37.33 -24.80
N PRO A 91 26.31 -36.44 -24.45
CA PRO A 91 26.58 -35.36 -23.51
C PRO A 91 27.10 -35.80 -22.14
N VAL A 92 28.03 -35.01 -21.60
CA VAL A 92 28.36 -35.04 -20.17
C VAL A 92 27.39 -34.10 -19.46
N GLN A 93 26.61 -34.64 -18.53
CA GLN A 93 25.59 -33.87 -17.82
C GLN A 93 26.13 -33.23 -16.53
N TYR A 94 25.74 -31.98 -16.28
CA TYR A 94 26.15 -31.22 -15.12
C TYR A 94 24.93 -30.57 -14.45
N ARG A 95 24.91 -30.61 -13.12
CA ARG A 95 23.94 -29.87 -12.31
C ARG A 95 24.64 -28.65 -11.72
N GLU A 96 24.16 -27.47 -12.09
CA GLU A 96 24.73 -26.20 -11.66
C GLU A 96 23.76 -25.52 -10.69
N LEU A 97 24.27 -25.11 -9.53
CA LEU A 97 23.52 -24.34 -8.55
C LEU A 97 24.04 -22.91 -8.55
N GLN A 98 23.12 -21.94 -8.47
CA GLN A 98 23.49 -20.53 -8.33
C GLN A 98 24.54 -20.32 -7.23
N GLY A 99 25.67 -19.70 -7.59
CA GLY A 99 26.78 -19.37 -6.68
C GLY A 99 27.74 -20.51 -6.36
N PHE A 100 27.49 -21.71 -6.89
CA PHE A 100 28.34 -22.91 -6.74
C PHE A 100 28.60 -23.58 -8.10
N GLU A 101 28.62 -22.80 -9.18
CA GLU A 101 28.81 -23.30 -10.52
C GLU A 101 30.19 -23.94 -10.74
N SER A 102 30.21 -25.00 -11.52
CA SER A 102 31.43 -25.70 -11.88
C SER A 102 32.37 -24.80 -12.70
N THR A 103 33.68 -25.05 -12.61
CA THR A 103 34.68 -24.38 -13.46
C THR A 103 34.46 -24.65 -14.95
N ALA A 104 33.85 -25.80 -15.28
CA ALA A 104 33.45 -26.14 -16.62
C ALA A 104 32.31 -25.24 -17.13
N PHE A 105 31.40 -24.81 -16.27
CA PHE A 105 30.31 -23.90 -16.61
C PHE A 105 30.76 -22.44 -16.67
N THR A 106 31.49 -21.98 -15.66
CA THR A 106 31.91 -20.57 -15.58
C THR A 106 32.87 -20.16 -16.70
N ARG A 107 33.68 -21.08 -17.23
CA ARG A 107 34.60 -20.81 -18.36
C ARG A 107 33.90 -20.36 -19.65
N TYR A 108 32.61 -20.66 -19.81
CA TYR A 108 31.86 -20.25 -20.99
C TYR A 108 31.62 -18.73 -21.01
N PHE A 109 31.60 -18.11 -19.84
CA PHE A 109 31.26 -16.71 -19.63
C PHE A 109 32.50 -15.93 -19.24
N LYS A 110 33.34 -15.56 -20.22
CA LYS A 110 34.60 -14.83 -19.98
C LYS A 110 34.41 -13.47 -19.29
N GLY A 111 33.21 -12.88 -19.38
CA GLY A 111 32.82 -11.65 -18.67
C GLY A 111 32.18 -11.89 -17.29
N GLY A 112 32.22 -13.13 -16.78
CA GLY A 112 31.55 -13.51 -15.55
C GLY A 112 30.07 -13.88 -15.75
N ILE A 113 29.48 -14.44 -14.71
CA ILE A 113 28.05 -14.72 -14.62
C ILE A 113 27.40 -13.56 -13.88
N THR A 114 26.32 -13.02 -14.44
CA THR A 114 25.54 -11.94 -13.85
C THR A 114 24.17 -12.47 -13.43
N TYR A 115 23.85 -12.34 -12.14
CA TYR A 115 22.49 -12.61 -11.67
C TYR A 115 21.65 -11.35 -11.82
N LYS A 116 20.42 -11.47 -12.33
CA LYS A 116 19.50 -10.34 -12.47
C LYS A 116 18.96 -9.93 -11.09
N VAL A 117 19.66 -8.98 -10.46
CA VAL A 117 19.33 -8.35 -9.19
C VAL A 117 18.89 -6.91 -9.43
N ILE A 118 17.95 -6.42 -8.63
CA ILE A 118 17.56 -5.03 -8.53
C ILE A 118 18.10 -4.54 -7.18
N TYR A 119 19.01 -3.57 -7.23
CA TYR A 119 19.50 -2.90 -6.02
C TYR A 119 18.68 -1.62 -5.81
N GLN A 120 18.01 -1.52 -4.66
CA GLN A 120 17.43 -0.29 -4.15
C GLN A 120 18.46 0.32 -3.19
N TRP A 121 19.20 1.33 -3.63
CA TRP A 121 20.13 2.04 -2.76
C TRP A 121 19.42 3.19 -2.03
N CYS A 122 19.62 3.32 -0.73
CA CYS A 122 19.01 4.35 0.11
C CYS A 122 20.12 5.16 0.80
N GLY A 123 20.14 6.47 0.54
CA GLY A 123 21.10 7.39 1.16
C GLY A 123 20.88 7.51 2.67
N SER A 124 21.92 7.97 3.37
CA SER A 124 21.87 8.19 4.83
C SER A 124 20.74 9.13 5.26
N GLU A 125 20.51 10.20 4.51
CA GLU A 125 19.44 11.19 4.75
C GLU A 125 18.08 10.81 4.14
N CYS A 126 17.97 9.65 3.48
CA CYS A 126 16.74 9.23 2.81
C CYS A 126 15.64 8.92 3.83
N ASN A 127 14.49 9.58 3.71
CA ASN A 127 13.39 9.45 4.67
C ASN A 127 12.56 8.17 4.45
N LYS A 128 11.70 7.81 5.41
CA LYS A 128 10.90 6.58 5.36
C LYS A 128 9.95 6.52 4.16
N PHE A 129 9.43 7.66 3.70
CA PHE A 129 8.50 7.72 2.58
C PHE A 129 9.21 7.51 1.25
N GLU A 130 10.36 8.15 1.03
CA GLU A 130 11.23 7.91 -0.12
C GLU A 130 11.67 6.45 -0.20
N ARG A 131 12.06 5.86 0.93
CA ARG A 131 12.39 4.43 1.03
C ARG A 131 11.20 3.54 0.62
N LEU A 132 10.00 3.87 1.08
CA LEU A 132 8.78 3.16 0.71
C LEU A 132 8.45 3.32 -0.77
N LYS A 133 8.63 4.52 -1.34
CA LYS A 133 8.39 4.80 -2.77
C LYS A 133 9.41 4.12 -3.66
N ALA A 134 10.69 4.18 -3.31
CA ALA A 134 11.75 3.44 -3.98
C ALA A 134 11.47 1.93 -3.95
N ALA A 135 11.00 1.41 -2.82
CA ALA A 135 10.59 0.01 -2.71
C ALA A 135 9.40 -0.34 -3.61
N GLN A 136 8.38 0.53 -3.72
CA GLN A 136 7.25 0.35 -4.63
C GLN A 136 7.70 0.30 -6.09
N VAL A 137 8.59 1.20 -6.50
CA VAL A 137 9.15 1.21 -7.86
C VAL A 137 9.97 -0.03 -8.13
N ALA A 138 10.86 -0.41 -7.20
CA ALA A 138 11.72 -1.57 -7.35
C ALA A 138 10.92 -2.88 -7.37
N ALA A 139 9.88 -3.00 -6.54
CA ALA A 139 8.93 -4.10 -6.59
C ALA A 139 8.15 -4.13 -7.90
N SER A 140 7.71 -2.97 -8.41
CA SER A 140 7.02 -2.91 -9.71
C SER A 140 7.93 -3.29 -10.87
N ILE A 141 9.20 -2.89 -10.87
CA ILE A 141 10.17 -3.34 -11.89
C ILE A 141 10.32 -4.86 -11.79
N ARG A 142 10.48 -5.40 -10.58
CA ARG A 142 10.55 -6.84 -10.36
C ARG A 142 9.32 -7.54 -10.92
N ASP A 143 8.12 -7.11 -10.54
CA ASP A 143 6.88 -7.83 -10.80
C ASP A 143 6.38 -7.65 -12.23
N ASN A 144 6.47 -6.44 -12.77
CA ASN A 144 5.90 -6.10 -14.08
C ASN A 144 6.92 -6.19 -15.22
N GLU A 145 8.19 -5.83 -15.00
CA GLU A 145 9.21 -5.88 -16.05
C GLU A 145 10.03 -7.16 -16.01
N ARG A 146 10.18 -7.77 -14.82
CA ARG A 146 10.94 -9.01 -14.63
C ARG A 146 10.06 -10.20 -14.25
N ASN A 147 8.73 -10.06 -14.32
CA ASN A 147 7.74 -11.10 -14.02
C ASN A 147 7.93 -11.76 -12.64
N GLY A 148 8.37 -11.00 -11.65
CA GLY A 148 8.63 -11.47 -10.28
C GLY A 148 9.98 -12.19 -10.09
N ARG A 149 10.77 -12.37 -11.16
CA ARG A 149 11.91 -13.32 -11.19
C ARG A 149 13.28 -12.70 -10.90
N ALA A 150 13.32 -11.41 -10.58
CA ALA A 150 14.53 -10.71 -10.17
C ALA A 150 14.60 -10.60 -8.65
N LYS A 151 15.79 -10.77 -8.07
CA LYS A 151 15.98 -10.54 -6.63
C LYS A 151 16.00 -9.04 -6.36
N LEU A 152 15.23 -8.58 -5.36
CA LEU A 152 15.29 -7.20 -4.88
C LEU A 152 16.18 -7.14 -3.62
N VAL A 153 17.17 -6.26 -3.62
CA VAL A 153 18.09 -6.05 -2.50
C VAL A 153 18.09 -4.57 -2.13
N VAL A 154 17.70 -4.27 -0.89
CA VAL A 154 17.81 -2.91 -0.33
C VAL A 154 19.23 -2.75 0.23
N VAL A 155 19.89 -1.67 -0.13
CA VAL A 155 21.26 -1.33 0.23
C VAL A 155 21.24 0.03 0.91
N GLU A 156 21.75 0.10 2.12
CA GLU A 156 21.96 1.37 2.83
C GLU A 156 23.31 1.97 2.43
N GLU A 157 23.41 3.30 2.47
CA GLU A 157 24.71 3.96 2.35
C GLU A 157 25.71 3.37 3.36
N TRP A 158 26.95 3.13 2.90
CA TRP A 158 28.04 2.48 3.64
C TRP A 158 27.90 0.96 3.79
N SER A 159 26.84 0.36 3.24
CA SER A 159 26.63 -1.10 3.21
C SER A 159 26.65 -1.67 1.78
N GLU A 160 27.28 -0.96 0.84
CA GLU A 160 27.28 -1.33 -0.56
C GLU A 160 27.96 -2.69 -0.78
N PRO A 161 27.28 -3.66 -1.40
CA PRO A 161 27.86 -4.96 -1.65
C PRO A 161 28.92 -4.89 -2.77
N PRO A 162 29.91 -5.81 -2.81
CA PRO A 162 30.99 -5.79 -3.80
C PRO A 162 30.50 -5.74 -5.25
N GLU A 163 29.37 -6.38 -5.56
CA GLU A 163 28.77 -6.39 -6.88
C GLU A 163 28.29 -5.00 -7.33
N LEU A 164 27.89 -4.14 -6.39
CA LEU A 164 27.48 -2.75 -6.67
C LEU A 164 28.71 -1.85 -6.88
N THR A 165 29.75 -2.02 -6.07
CA THR A 165 31.00 -1.24 -6.16
C THR A 165 31.88 -1.65 -7.33
N GLU A 166 31.78 -2.89 -7.84
CA GLU A 166 32.43 -3.30 -9.08
C GLU A 166 31.91 -2.50 -10.30
N VAL A 167 30.61 -2.18 -10.31
CA VAL A 167 29.97 -1.45 -11.42
C VAL A 167 30.15 0.06 -11.28
N LEU A 168 29.95 0.60 -10.08
CA LEU A 168 29.96 2.04 -9.83
C LEU A 168 31.35 2.59 -9.47
N GLY A 169 32.29 1.71 -9.10
CA GLY A 169 33.57 2.07 -8.49
C GLY A 169 33.46 2.26 -6.97
N ASN A 170 34.58 2.63 -6.35
CA ASN A 170 34.61 2.93 -4.91
C ASN A 170 33.74 4.15 -4.61
N LYS A 171 32.91 4.07 -3.56
CA LYS A 171 32.03 5.17 -3.15
C LYS A 171 32.87 6.41 -2.78
N PRO A 172 32.68 7.56 -3.44
CA PRO A 172 33.27 8.83 -3.01
C PRO A 172 32.47 9.43 -1.84
N ASP A 173 32.94 10.54 -1.29
CA ASP A 173 32.12 11.37 -0.43
C ASP A 173 30.96 11.94 -1.25
N LEU A 174 29.73 11.68 -0.81
CA LEU A 174 28.52 12.14 -1.48
C LEU A 174 28.19 13.56 -0.99
N PRO A 175 27.74 14.47 -1.87
CA PRO A 175 27.24 15.77 -1.44
C PRO A 175 25.98 15.60 -0.57
N GLU A 176 25.76 16.53 0.37
CA GLU A 176 24.47 16.64 1.06
C GLU A 176 23.38 16.97 0.03
N GLY A 177 22.19 16.38 0.19
CA GLY A 177 21.05 16.68 -0.67
C GLY A 177 20.60 18.13 -0.49
N ASP A 178 20.49 18.88 -1.59
CA ASP A 178 19.87 20.21 -1.59
C ASP A 178 18.37 20.06 -1.88
N ASP A 179 17.51 20.72 -1.09
CA ASP A 179 16.06 20.82 -1.34
C ASP A 179 15.74 21.35 -2.77
N ASN A 180 16.72 21.98 -3.42
CA ASN A 180 16.63 22.52 -4.77
C ASN A 180 17.02 21.51 -5.87
N ASP A 181 17.70 20.41 -5.54
CA ASP A 181 18.15 19.41 -6.53
C ASP A 181 16.96 18.67 -7.16
N ASP A 182 15.94 18.35 -6.36
CA ASP A 182 14.67 17.78 -6.84
C ASP A 182 13.97 18.74 -7.81
N MET A 183 14.00 20.05 -7.51
CA MET A 183 13.40 21.06 -8.37
C MET A 183 14.17 21.20 -9.69
N VAL A 184 15.50 21.13 -9.68
CA VAL A 184 16.34 21.17 -10.89
C VAL A 184 16.13 19.91 -11.75
N ALA A 185 16.08 18.73 -11.11
CA ALA A 185 15.78 17.46 -11.77
C ALA A 185 14.37 17.48 -12.38
N ASP A 186 13.34 17.90 -11.64
CA ASP A 186 11.96 18.02 -12.11
C ASP A 186 11.82 19.02 -13.26
N ILE A 187 12.44 20.20 -13.17
CA ILE A 187 12.40 21.21 -14.26
C ILE A 187 13.09 20.67 -15.52
N SER A 188 14.17 19.91 -15.36
CA SER A 188 14.88 19.30 -16.48
C SER A 188 14.06 18.17 -17.15
N ASN A 189 13.31 17.39 -16.36
CA ASN A 189 12.47 16.26 -16.80
C ASN A 189 11.11 16.68 -17.40
N ARG A 190 10.56 17.83 -16.98
CA ARG A 190 9.26 18.39 -17.43
C ARG A 190 9.25 18.96 -18.86
N LYS A 191 10.31 18.76 -19.65
CA LYS A 191 10.41 19.25 -21.05
C LYS A 191 11.09 18.24 -21.97
N MET A 192 11.00 16.96 -21.64
CA MET A 192 11.84 15.93 -22.26
C MET A 192 11.08 14.98 -23.18
N ALA A 193 9.75 14.95 -23.10
CA ALA A 193 8.96 14.06 -23.92
C ALA A 193 7.87 14.77 -24.72
N LYS A 194 7.60 14.22 -25.91
CA LYS A 194 6.48 14.59 -26.80
C LYS A 194 5.55 13.40 -26.96
N LEU A 195 4.25 13.69 -27.11
CA LEU A 195 3.24 12.66 -27.37
C LEU A 195 2.66 12.86 -28.76
N TYR A 196 2.65 11.80 -29.56
CA TYR A 196 2.09 11.76 -30.91
C TYR A 196 1.00 10.69 -30.99
N MET A 197 -0.02 10.94 -31.79
CA MET A 197 -1.06 9.98 -32.17
C MET A 197 -0.72 9.40 -33.53
N VAL A 198 -0.95 8.10 -33.68
CA VAL A 198 -0.79 7.33 -34.90
C VAL A 198 -2.18 6.87 -35.32
N SER A 199 -2.68 7.41 -36.43
CA SER A 199 -4.04 7.15 -36.92
C SER A 199 -4.07 6.92 -38.42
N ASP A 200 -4.91 6.00 -38.88
CA ASP A 200 -5.18 5.76 -40.31
C ASP A 200 -6.51 6.34 -40.82
N ALA A 201 -7.23 7.11 -39.99
CA ALA A 201 -8.54 7.68 -40.29
C ALA A 201 -8.57 8.55 -41.57
N SER A 202 -7.41 9.03 -42.05
CA SER A 202 -7.28 9.80 -43.29
C SER A 202 -7.19 8.96 -44.57
N GLY A 203 -7.15 7.62 -44.45
CA GLY A 203 -6.89 6.69 -45.55
C GLY A 203 -5.42 6.30 -45.73
N GLU A 204 -4.50 7.06 -45.14
CA GLU A 204 -3.08 6.72 -44.98
C GLU A 204 -2.64 6.91 -43.51
N MET A 205 -1.65 6.13 -43.06
CA MET A 205 -1.13 6.17 -41.69
C MET A 205 -0.37 7.47 -41.44
N GLN A 206 -0.85 8.32 -40.53
CA GLN A 206 -0.22 9.60 -40.19
C GLN A 206 0.17 9.65 -38.71
N VAL A 207 1.25 10.40 -38.43
CA VAL A 207 1.71 10.70 -37.07
C VAL A 207 1.45 12.18 -36.79
N THR A 208 0.54 12.47 -35.87
CA THR A 208 0.15 13.83 -35.50
C THR A 208 0.56 14.14 -34.07
N LEU A 209 1.13 15.31 -33.83
CA LEU A 209 1.53 15.76 -32.51
C LEU A 209 0.28 16.03 -31.64
N VAL A 210 0.24 15.41 -30.46
CA VAL A 210 -0.84 15.56 -29.46
C VAL A 210 -0.42 16.52 -28.36
N SER A 211 0.83 16.41 -27.88
CA SER A 211 1.39 17.31 -26.88
C SER A 211 2.87 17.55 -27.13
N GLU A 212 3.28 18.82 -27.08
CA GLU A 212 4.67 19.26 -27.26
C GLU A 212 5.54 19.06 -26.03
N GLU A 213 4.95 18.98 -24.83
CA GLU A 213 5.67 18.86 -23.56
C GLU A 213 4.89 17.95 -22.59
N ASN A 214 5.61 17.24 -21.73
CA ASN A 214 5.09 16.48 -20.60
C ASN A 214 5.00 17.37 -19.33
N PRO A 215 4.15 17.08 -18.34
CA PRO A 215 3.32 15.87 -18.22
C PRO A 215 2.10 15.85 -19.16
N PHE A 216 1.70 14.65 -19.56
CA PHE A 216 0.54 14.42 -20.43
C PHE A 216 -0.71 14.06 -19.61
N SER A 217 -1.90 14.37 -20.11
CA SER A 217 -3.13 13.81 -19.51
C SER A 217 -3.32 12.36 -19.94
N GLN A 218 -3.71 11.47 -19.01
CA GLN A 218 -4.11 10.10 -19.36
C GLN A 218 -5.25 10.08 -20.37
N SER A 219 -6.12 11.09 -20.37
CA SER A 219 -7.21 11.24 -21.34
C SER A 219 -6.73 11.49 -22.78
N HIS A 220 -5.44 11.80 -22.99
CA HIS A 220 -4.86 11.88 -24.33
C HIS A 220 -4.73 10.51 -24.99
N LEU A 221 -4.68 9.42 -24.23
CA LEU A 221 -4.57 8.05 -24.75
C LEU A 221 -5.96 7.49 -25.05
N LEU A 222 -6.39 7.63 -26.30
CA LEU A 222 -7.67 7.09 -26.78
C LEU A 222 -7.56 5.59 -27.03
N SER A 223 -8.46 4.79 -26.45
CA SER A 223 -8.48 3.33 -26.61
C SER A 223 -8.61 2.86 -28.06
N ASP A 224 -9.12 3.70 -28.95
CA ASP A 224 -9.36 3.39 -30.36
C ASP A 224 -8.13 3.69 -31.25
N GLU A 225 -7.04 4.24 -30.70
CA GLU A 225 -5.88 4.72 -31.46
C GLU A 225 -4.55 4.19 -30.89
N CYS A 226 -3.45 4.38 -31.63
CA CYS A 226 -2.09 4.13 -31.15
C CYS A 226 -1.34 5.45 -30.91
N PHE A 227 -0.36 5.45 -30.00
CA PHE A 227 0.40 6.66 -29.64
C PHE A 227 1.90 6.36 -29.58
N ILE A 228 2.70 7.37 -29.89
CA ILE A 228 4.16 7.36 -29.72
C ILE A 228 4.52 8.39 -28.66
N LEU A 229 5.15 7.95 -27.59
CA LEU A 229 5.80 8.81 -26.60
C LEU A 229 7.28 8.88 -26.95
N ASP A 230 7.70 10.05 -27.39
CA ASP A 230 9.04 10.35 -27.85
C ASP A 230 9.87 10.93 -26.69
N HIS A 231 10.90 10.19 -26.25
CA HIS A 231 11.80 10.60 -25.17
C HIS A 231 13.25 10.72 -25.68
N GLU A 232 13.43 11.64 -26.63
CA GLU A 232 14.67 11.88 -27.40
C GLU A 232 15.95 11.82 -26.57
N LYS A 233 16.02 12.55 -25.45
CA LYS A 233 17.25 12.66 -24.65
C LYS A 233 17.73 11.34 -24.06
N SER A 234 16.82 10.41 -23.79
CA SER A 234 17.15 9.08 -23.25
C SER A 234 17.24 8.00 -24.32
N LYS A 235 17.16 8.37 -25.62
CA LYS A 235 17.26 7.44 -26.76
C LYS A 235 16.27 6.27 -26.68
N ILE A 236 15.07 6.52 -26.15
CA ILE A 236 13.98 5.55 -26.08
C ILE A 236 12.69 6.21 -26.58
N ILE A 237 11.88 5.43 -27.30
CA ILE A 237 10.50 5.78 -27.63
C ILE A 237 9.56 4.67 -27.17
N PHE A 238 8.36 5.04 -26.73
CA PHE A 238 7.33 4.10 -26.33
C PHE A 238 6.19 4.13 -27.34
N VAL A 239 5.67 2.96 -27.69
CA VAL A 239 4.51 2.82 -28.57
C VAL A 239 3.36 2.24 -27.74
N TRP A 240 2.35 3.06 -27.47
CA TRP A 240 1.17 2.64 -26.73
C TRP A 240 0.06 2.22 -27.69
N LYS A 241 -0.54 1.05 -27.45
CA LYS A 241 -1.58 0.48 -28.31
C LYS A 241 -2.92 0.46 -27.57
N GLY A 242 -3.86 1.27 -28.05
CA GLY A 242 -5.23 1.25 -27.57
C GLY A 242 -5.87 -0.13 -27.69
N ARG A 243 -6.74 -0.46 -26.74
CA ARG A 243 -7.41 -1.77 -26.68
C ARG A 243 -8.27 -2.05 -27.91
N ASN A 244 -8.92 -1.00 -28.42
CA ASN A 244 -9.83 -1.02 -29.55
C ASN A 244 -9.16 -0.57 -30.86
N ALA A 245 -7.90 -0.15 -30.81
CA ALA A 245 -7.14 0.25 -31.98
C ALA A 245 -7.17 -0.83 -33.06
N ASN A 246 -7.22 -0.39 -34.31
CA ASN A 246 -7.58 -1.29 -35.37
C ASN A 246 -6.48 -2.35 -35.62
N PRO A 247 -6.82 -3.55 -36.15
CA PRO A 247 -5.84 -4.62 -36.31
C PRO A 247 -4.66 -4.29 -37.22
N SER A 248 -4.84 -3.35 -38.16
CA SER A 248 -3.79 -2.87 -39.06
C SER A 248 -2.79 -2.00 -38.28
N GLU A 249 -3.26 -0.99 -37.55
CA GLU A 249 -2.47 -0.12 -36.67
C GLU A 249 -1.67 -0.91 -35.64
N ARG A 250 -2.30 -1.91 -34.99
CA ARG A 250 -1.63 -2.76 -33.99
C ARG A 250 -0.52 -3.64 -34.58
N LYS A 251 -0.63 -4.03 -35.85
CA LYS A 251 0.38 -4.81 -36.58
C LYS A 251 1.49 -3.92 -37.15
N THR A 252 1.19 -2.68 -37.52
CA THR A 252 2.15 -1.74 -38.10
C THR A 252 2.83 -0.85 -37.07
N ALA A 253 2.38 -0.84 -35.82
CA ALA A 253 2.92 -0.04 -34.71
C ALA A 253 4.47 -0.04 -34.62
N MET A 254 5.12 -1.20 -34.77
CA MET A 254 6.59 -1.30 -34.77
C MET A 254 7.21 -0.64 -36.01
N LYS A 255 6.63 -0.87 -37.20
CA LYS A 255 7.08 -0.28 -38.46
C LYS A 255 6.89 1.25 -38.46
N THR A 256 5.82 1.74 -37.84
CA THR A 256 5.57 3.18 -37.66
C THR A 256 6.61 3.79 -36.72
N ALA A 257 6.96 3.12 -35.62
CA ALA A 257 8.03 3.58 -34.72
C ALA A 257 9.41 3.62 -35.40
N GLU A 258 9.76 2.60 -36.20
CA GLU A 258 10.98 2.61 -37.01
C GLU A 258 10.99 3.72 -38.07
N GLY A 259 9.84 3.98 -38.70
CA GLY A 259 9.65 5.08 -39.64
C GLY A 259 9.78 6.44 -38.95
N PHE A 260 9.19 6.58 -37.77
CA PHE A 260 9.27 7.77 -36.92
C PHE A 260 10.73 8.08 -36.53
N ILE A 261 11.51 7.08 -36.09
CA ILE A 261 12.94 7.23 -35.80
C ILE A 261 13.70 7.80 -37.01
N LYS A 262 13.45 7.28 -38.22
CA LYS A 262 14.09 7.76 -39.45
C LYS A 262 13.66 9.18 -39.81
N GLN A 263 12.37 9.49 -39.69
CA GLN A 263 11.80 10.80 -40.00
C GLN A 263 12.34 11.89 -39.05
N MET A 264 12.49 11.57 -37.77
CA MET A 264 13.00 12.49 -36.75
C MET A 264 14.53 12.58 -36.74
N GLY A 265 15.22 11.77 -37.54
CA GLY A 265 16.69 11.77 -37.63
C GLY A 265 17.39 11.15 -36.42
N TYR A 266 16.70 10.28 -35.66
CA TYR A 266 17.26 9.64 -34.47
C TYR A 266 18.24 8.50 -34.81
N PRO A 267 19.20 8.19 -33.91
CA PRO A 267 20.13 7.09 -34.09
C PRO A 267 19.43 5.74 -34.29
N ALA A 268 20.00 4.86 -35.12
CA ALA A 268 19.44 3.55 -35.41
C ALA A 268 19.38 2.61 -34.19
N ASN A 269 20.10 2.92 -33.12
CA ASN A 269 20.09 2.18 -31.85
C ASN A 269 19.13 2.74 -30.80
N THR A 270 18.26 3.69 -31.17
CA THR A 270 17.16 4.17 -30.31
C THR A 270 16.24 3.01 -29.95
N GLN A 271 15.98 2.85 -28.64
CA GLN A 271 15.17 1.74 -28.12
C GLN A 271 13.68 1.97 -28.40
N ILE A 272 12.95 0.90 -28.71
CA ILE A 272 11.50 0.92 -28.92
C ILE A 272 10.85 -0.02 -27.91
N GLN A 273 9.94 0.51 -27.08
CA GLN A 273 9.15 -0.29 -26.16
C GLN A 273 7.66 -0.23 -26.52
N VAL A 274 7.05 -1.37 -26.81
CA VAL A 274 5.63 -1.45 -27.21
C VAL A 274 4.78 -1.90 -26.03
N LEU A 275 3.80 -1.08 -25.66
CA LEU A 275 2.94 -1.27 -24.49
C LEU A 275 1.47 -1.39 -24.92
N PRO A 276 0.72 -2.42 -24.50
CA PRO A 276 -0.73 -2.46 -24.69
C PRO A 276 -1.46 -1.62 -23.62
N GLU A 277 -2.65 -1.12 -23.92
CA GLU A 277 -3.54 -0.48 -22.94
C GLU A 277 -3.81 -1.41 -21.75
N GLY A 278 -3.47 -0.94 -20.54
CA GLY A 278 -3.51 -1.70 -19.28
C GLY A 278 -2.23 -2.48 -18.97
N GLY A 279 -1.22 -2.46 -19.85
CA GLY A 279 0.10 -3.06 -19.67
C GLY A 279 1.23 -2.03 -19.61
N GLU A 280 0.93 -0.80 -19.21
CA GLU A 280 1.89 0.30 -19.15
C GLU A 280 2.89 0.12 -18.00
N THR A 281 4.17 0.43 -18.24
CA THR A 281 5.23 0.34 -17.23
C THR A 281 5.30 1.61 -16.36
N PRO A 282 5.87 1.55 -15.15
CA PRO A 282 6.04 2.74 -14.29
C PRO A 282 6.76 3.89 -14.98
N ILE A 283 7.79 3.58 -15.79
CA ILE A 283 8.56 4.56 -16.56
C ILE A 283 7.67 5.28 -17.58
N PHE A 284 6.78 4.55 -18.27
CA PHE A 284 5.83 5.15 -19.19
C PHE A 284 4.82 6.04 -18.47
N ARG A 285 4.27 5.56 -17.35
CA ARG A 285 3.25 6.27 -16.57
C ARG A 285 3.80 7.57 -15.95
N HIS A 286 5.10 7.64 -15.67
CA HIS A 286 5.75 8.82 -15.10
C HIS A 286 5.59 10.08 -15.97
N PHE A 287 5.41 9.93 -17.29
CA PHE A 287 5.19 11.06 -18.19
C PHE A 287 3.76 11.63 -18.12
N PHE A 288 2.85 11.02 -17.36
CA PHE A 288 1.45 11.40 -17.32
C PHE A 288 1.04 11.96 -15.95
N GLN A 289 0.26 13.03 -15.96
CA GLN A 289 -0.30 13.60 -14.75
C GLN A 289 -1.41 12.71 -14.20
N GLY A 290 -1.27 12.29 -12.94
CA GLY A 290 -2.35 11.70 -12.16
C GLY A 290 -2.86 10.36 -12.71
N TRP A 291 -1.97 9.53 -13.26
CA TRP A 291 -2.31 8.23 -13.86
C TRP A 291 -3.12 7.34 -12.92
N LYS A 292 -4.26 6.81 -13.39
CA LYS A 292 -5.17 5.92 -12.64
C LYS A 292 -5.38 4.60 -13.38
N ASP A 293 -5.31 3.47 -12.68
CA ASP A 293 -5.58 2.15 -13.27
C ASP A 293 -7.09 1.81 -13.22
N LYS A 294 -7.62 1.19 -14.29
CA LYS A 294 -9.07 0.90 -14.49
C LYS A 294 -9.70 -0.03 -13.43
N ASN A 295 -8.87 -0.74 -12.67
CA ASN A 295 -9.25 -1.63 -11.56
C ASN A 295 -8.64 -1.19 -10.21
N GLN A 296 -8.11 0.02 -10.11
CA GLN A 296 -7.73 0.58 -8.83
C GLN A 296 -9.01 0.97 -8.12
N SER A 297 -9.46 0.12 -7.19
CA SER A 297 -10.51 0.45 -6.24
C SER A 297 -10.20 1.79 -5.59
N GLU A 298 -11.19 2.70 -5.50
CA GLU A 298 -11.12 3.86 -4.61
C GLU A 298 -11.14 3.36 -3.16
N GLY A 299 -10.02 2.80 -2.72
CA GLY A 299 -9.67 2.50 -1.34
C GLY A 299 -8.64 3.52 -0.87
N PHE A 300 -8.75 3.90 0.40
CA PHE A 300 -8.03 4.98 1.06
C PHE A 300 -6.56 5.15 0.63
N GLY A 301 -6.27 6.36 0.16
CA GLY A 301 -5.00 6.76 -0.45
C GLY A 301 -5.22 7.34 -1.84
N LYS A 302 -6.02 8.41 -1.98
CA LYS A 302 -6.12 9.09 -3.28
C LYS A 302 -4.81 9.80 -3.58
N VAL A 303 -4.07 9.17 -4.49
CA VAL A 303 -3.04 9.75 -5.33
C VAL A 303 -3.63 10.93 -6.10
N PHE A 304 -3.07 12.13 -5.94
CA PHE A 304 -2.93 13.07 -7.05
C PHE A 304 -1.49 13.55 -7.17
N VAL A 305 -1.02 13.48 -8.41
CA VAL A 305 0.31 13.78 -8.91
C VAL A 305 0.41 15.28 -9.21
N THR A 306 1.59 15.81 -8.93
CA THR A 306 2.20 17.06 -9.36
C THR A 306 1.63 17.68 -10.66
N GLU A 307 1.35 18.99 -10.64
CA GLU A 307 1.91 19.94 -11.62
C GLU A 307 2.00 21.38 -11.11
N ARG A 308 3.10 22.04 -11.55
CA ARG A 308 3.54 23.44 -11.41
C ARG A 308 4.37 23.78 -10.17
N ILE A 309 5.68 23.63 -10.30
CA ILE A 309 6.66 24.48 -9.59
C ILE A 309 7.62 25.07 -10.62
N ALA A 310 7.16 26.12 -11.30
CA ALA A 310 8.02 27.25 -11.62
C ALA A 310 8.07 28.11 -10.35
N LYS A 311 9.26 28.58 -9.92
CA LYS A 311 9.50 29.45 -8.75
C LYS A 311 8.21 29.93 -8.09
N ILE A 312 7.73 29.18 -7.09
CA ILE A 312 6.51 29.55 -6.38
C ILE A 312 6.89 30.72 -5.49
N ARG A 313 6.45 31.92 -5.88
CA ARG A 313 6.00 32.88 -4.87
C ARG A 313 5.00 32.13 -4.01
N GLN A 314 5.26 32.00 -2.70
CA GLN A 314 4.24 31.54 -1.74
C GLN A 314 2.95 32.31 -2.06
N VAL A 315 2.00 31.63 -2.70
CA VAL A 315 0.65 32.15 -2.88
C VAL A 315 -0.04 31.81 -1.57
N GLU A 316 -0.54 32.82 -0.87
CA GLU A 316 -1.29 32.61 0.37
C GLU A 316 -2.41 31.60 0.12
N PHE A 317 -2.49 30.59 1.00
CA PHE A 317 -3.54 29.59 0.95
C PHE A 317 -4.89 30.26 1.30
N ASP A 318 -5.87 30.11 0.40
CA ASP A 318 -7.20 30.68 0.58
C ASP A 318 -8.05 29.78 1.49
N ALA A 319 -7.95 30.03 2.80
CA ALA A 319 -8.66 29.25 3.82
C ALA A 319 -10.19 29.31 3.71
N SER A 320 -10.75 30.28 2.96
CA SER A 320 -12.20 30.39 2.76
C SER A 320 -12.80 29.20 2.00
N LYS A 321 -11.97 28.48 1.22
CA LYS A 321 -12.40 27.28 0.47
C LYS A 321 -12.54 26.03 1.34
N LEU A 322 -12.02 26.03 2.57
CA LEU A 322 -12.18 24.91 3.50
C LEU A 322 -13.63 24.73 3.98
N HIS A 323 -14.48 25.74 3.80
CA HIS A 323 -15.91 25.67 4.11
C HIS A 323 -16.72 24.92 3.03
N GLU A 324 -16.13 24.69 1.85
CA GLU A 324 -16.76 23.98 0.73
C GLU A 324 -16.60 22.45 0.92
N SER A 325 -17.42 21.84 1.78
CA SER A 325 -17.41 20.37 1.97
C SER A 325 -17.95 19.66 0.72
N GLN A 326 -17.07 19.05 -0.08
CA GLN A 326 -17.47 18.23 -1.23
C GLN A 326 -17.78 16.76 -0.86
N GLY A 327 -17.65 16.36 0.41
CA GLY A 327 -17.58 14.95 0.83
C GLY A 327 -18.90 14.25 1.14
N MET A 328 -20.05 14.94 1.22
CA MET A 328 -21.28 14.33 1.76
C MET A 328 -22.03 13.39 0.80
N ALA A 329 -21.71 13.36 -0.49
CA ALA A 329 -22.49 12.58 -1.47
C ALA A 329 -22.12 11.08 -1.56
N ALA A 330 -20.91 10.69 -1.15
CA ALA A 330 -20.43 9.30 -1.25
C ALA A 330 -20.68 8.46 0.02
N HIS A 331 -21.26 9.07 1.07
CA HIS A 331 -21.08 8.60 2.44
C HIS A 331 -21.83 7.32 2.84
N TYR A 332 -22.82 6.92 2.07
CA TYR A 332 -23.57 5.71 2.43
C TYR A 332 -23.03 4.46 1.74
N ASN A 333 -22.54 4.53 0.50
CA ASN A 333 -21.98 3.41 -0.30
C ASN A 333 -22.56 2.01 0.08
N MET A 334 -23.87 1.97 0.34
CA MET A 334 -24.57 0.79 0.83
C MET A 334 -24.91 -0.04 -0.40
N VAL A 335 -24.28 -1.20 -0.55
CA VAL A 335 -24.61 -2.10 -1.65
C VAL A 335 -25.92 -2.84 -1.41
N ASP A 336 -26.32 -3.02 -0.14
CA ASP A 336 -27.62 -3.46 0.35
C ASP A 336 -27.84 -3.04 1.83
N ASP A 337 -28.74 -3.71 2.55
CA ASP A 337 -29.09 -3.45 3.95
C ASP A 337 -28.29 -4.29 4.99
N GLY A 338 -27.27 -5.03 4.56
CA GLY A 338 -26.43 -5.87 5.42
C GLY A 338 -27.09 -7.18 5.89
N THR A 339 -28.22 -7.59 5.28
CA THR A 339 -28.98 -8.78 5.71
C THR A 339 -28.57 -10.10 5.05
N GLY A 340 -27.61 -10.07 4.13
CA GLY A 340 -27.04 -11.22 3.44
C GLY A 340 -26.27 -12.20 4.35
N ASP A 341 -25.78 -13.28 3.74
CA ASP A 341 -25.04 -14.32 4.45
C ASP A 341 -23.64 -13.83 4.79
N THR A 342 -23.24 -13.99 6.06
CA THR A 342 -21.96 -13.49 6.57
C THR A 342 -21.16 -14.64 7.16
N GLN A 343 -19.92 -14.78 6.71
CA GLN A 343 -18.94 -15.71 7.28
C GLN A 343 -17.70 -14.93 7.70
N ILE A 344 -17.33 -15.03 8.98
CA ILE A 344 -16.14 -14.35 9.53
C ILE A 344 -15.06 -15.37 9.83
N PHE A 345 -13.87 -15.09 9.33
CA PHE A 345 -12.64 -15.84 9.58
C PHE A 345 -11.63 -14.95 10.28
N ARG A 346 -10.91 -15.49 11.25
CA ARG A 346 -9.70 -14.92 11.81
C ARG A 346 -8.50 -15.43 11.02
N VAL A 347 -7.51 -14.56 10.84
CA VAL A 347 -6.23 -14.89 10.21
C VAL A 347 -5.29 -15.47 11.26
N GLU A 348 -4.74 -16.64 10.95
CA GLU A 348 -3.71 -17.31 11.74
C GLU A 348 -2.61 -17.80 10.80
N SER A 349 -1.45 -18.19 11.35
CA SER A 349 -0.34 -18.76 10.56
C SER A 349 -0.73 -20.03 9.80
N SER A 350 -1.77 -20.73 10.25
CA SER A 350 -2.35 -21.91 9.62
C SER A 350 -3.36 -21.60 8.50
N GLY A 351 -3.72 -20.32 8.29
CA GLY A 351 -4.66 -19.87 7.28
C GLY A 351 -5.91 -19.18 7.85
N ARG A 352 -7.07 -19.46 7.25
CA ARG A 352 -8.38 -18.89 7.63
C ARG A 352 -9.06 -19.78 8.68
N VAL A 353 -9.24 -19.27 9.90
CA VAL A 353 -9.93 -20.00 10.98
C VAL A 353 -11.32 -19.41 11.20
N PRO A 354 -12.41 -20.19 11.12
CA PRO A 354 -13.76 -19.66 11.29
C PRO A 354 -13.98 -19.13 12.72
N VAL A 355 -14.59 -17.95 12.82
CA VAL A 355 -15.00 -17.35 14.09
C VAL A 355 -16.37 -17.90 14.51
N ASP A 356 -16.60 -18.07 15.81
CA ASP A 356 -17.90 -18.50 16.34
C ASP A 356 -18.98 -17.45 15.98
N PRO A 357 -20.09 -17.84 15.30
CA PRO A 357 -21.20 -16.94 14.99
C PRO A 357 -21.77 -16.19 16.20
N LYS A 358 -21.64 -16.72 17.43
CA LYS A 358 -22.06 -16.05 18.67
C LYS A 358 -21.25 -14.80 18.98
N THR A 359 -20.01 -14.73 18.51
CA THR A 359 -19.10 -13.61 18.74
C THR A 359 -18.99 -12.68 17.53
N TYR A 360 -19.86 -12.82 16.52
CA TYR A 360 -19.90 -11.88 15.40
C TYR A 360 -20.21 -10.46 15.89
N GLY A 361 -19.41 -9.51 15.42
CA GLY A 361 -19.40 -8.13 15.91
C GLY A 361 -18.45 -7.90 17.09
N GLN A 362 -17.62 -8.89 17.46
CA GLN A 362 -16.53 -8.73 18.43
C GLN A 362 -15.18 -8.93 17.71
N PHE A 363 -14.36 -7.88 17.66
CA PHE A 363 -13.03 -7.90 17.05
C PHE A 363 -11.96 -7.56 18.07
N TYR A 364 -10.78 -8.12 17.88
CA TYR A 364 -9.60 -7.86 18.73
C TYR A 364 -8.55 -7.12 17.91
N GLY A 365 -8.02 -6.03 18.44
CA GLY A 365 -7.02 -5.20 17.76
C GLY A 365 -5.71 -5.92 17.46
N GLY A 366 -5.42 -7.04 18.13
CA GLY A 366 -4.26 -7.89 17.85
C GLY A 366 -4.49 -8.95 16.76
N ASP A 367 -5.68 -9.01 16.14
CA ASP A 367 -6.00 -9.98 15.09
C ASP A 367 -6.40 -9.28 13.77
N CYS A 368 -6.18 -9.99 12.65
CA CYS A 368 -6.80 -9.66 11.36
C CYS A 368 -7.99 -10.59 11.07
N TYR A 369 -9.02 -10.06 10.43
CA TYR A 369 -10.24 -10.81 10.09
C TYR A 369 -10.56 -10.69 8.60
N ILE A 370 -11.05 -11.79 8.03
CA ILE A 370 -11.59 -11.84 6.67
C ILE A 370 -13.07 -12.14 6.78
N ILE A 371 -13.92 -11.27 6.24
CA ILE A 371 -15.37 -11.37 6.31
C ILE A 371 -15.90 -11.54 4.90
N LEU A 372 -16.42 -12.73 4.59
CA LEU A 372 -17.13 -12.99 3.35
C LEU A 372 -18.61 -12.66 3.55
N TYR A 373 -19.09 -11.70 2.79
CA TYR A 373 -20.49 -11.31 2.73
C TYR A 373 -21.07 -11.68 1.37
N THR A 374 -22.17 -12.44 1.37
CA THR A 374 -22.87 -12.85 0.14
C THR A 374 -24.27 -12.27 0.15
N TYR A 375 -24.59 -11.48 -0.87
CA TYR A 375 -25.88 -10.82 -1.06
C TYR A 375 -26.45 -11.11 -2.44
N GLN A 376 -27.68 -10.67 -2.71
CA GLN A 376 -28.43 -11.05 -3.93
C GLN A 376 -27.68 -10.76 -5.24
N ARG A 377 -26.80 -9.75 -5.27
CA ARG A 377 -26.13 -9.28 -6.49
C ARG A 377 -24.65 -9.66 -6.55
N GLY A 378 -24.09 -10.32 -5.54
CA GLY A 378 -22.68 -10.71 -5.55
C GLY A 378 -22.09 -11.00 -4.18
N GLN A 379 -20.77 -10.91 -4.11
CA GLN A 379 -19.99 -11.21 -2.91
C GLN A 379 -19.01 -10.07 -2.61
N ILE A 380 -18.82 -9.77 -1.33
CA ILE A 380 -17.83 -8.82 -0.83
C ILE A 380 -16.94 -9.55 0.16
N ILE A 381 -15.63 -9.33 0.07
CA ILE A 381 -14.66 -9.79 1.05
C ILE A 381 -14.10 -8.56 1.76
N TYR A 382 -14.41 -8.40 3.05
CA TYR A 382 -13.74 -7.41 3.89
C TYR A 382 -12.50 -8.00 4.53
N THR A 383 -11.39 -7.27 4.47
CA THR A 383 -10.17 -7.57 5.22
C THR A 383 -10.02 -6.53 6.32
N TRP A 384 -10.49 -6.85 7.53
CA TRP A 384 -10.38 -5.98 8.70
C TRP A 384 -9.04 -6.20 9.40
N GLN A 385 -8.34 -5.11 9.71
CA GLN A 385 -6.98 -5.14 10.27
C GLN A 385 -6.95 -4.40 11.60
N GLY A 386 -6.61 -5.13 12.67
CA GLY A 386 -6.49 -4.57 14.00
C GLY A 386 -5.24 -3.69 14.16
N ALA A 387 -5.35 -2.65 14.98
CA ALA A 387 -4.29 -1.66 15.19
C ALA A 387 -3.01 -2.25 15.84
N SER A 388 -3.13 -3.37 16.56
CA SER A 388 -2.02 -4.09 17.19
C SER A 388 -1.67 -5.41 16.49
N SER A 389 -2.19 -5.64 15.27
CA SER A 389 -1.88 -6.85 14.49
C SER A 389 -0.41 -6.85 14.04
N THR A 390 0.19 -8.03 13.97
CA THR A 390 1.59 -8.16 13.55
C THR A 390 1.74 -8.04 12.02
N LEU A 391 2.94 -7.68 11.55
CA LEU A 391 3.19 -7.46 10.11
C LEU A 391 2.98 -8.73 9.27
N ASP A 392 3.33 -9.89 9.81
CA ASP A 392 3.11 -11.20 9.18
C ASP A 392 1.61 -11.50 9.05
N GLU A 393 0.79 -11.16 10.05
CA GLU A 393 -0.66 -11.33 9.99
C GLU A 393 -1.32 -10.36 9.00
N LEU A 394 -0.85 -9.11 8.94
CA LEU A 394 -1.29 -8.15 7.93
C LEU A 394 -0.98 -8.67 6.51
N THR A 395 0.20 -9.24 6.32
CA THR A 395 0.63 -9.83 5.03
C THR A 395 -0.18 -11.09 4.69
N ALA A 396 -0.36 -11.98 5.67
CA ALA A 396 -1.17 -13.18 5.52
C ALA A 396 -2.64 -12.85 5.23
N SER A 397 -3.20 -11.82 5.86
CA SER A 397 -4.58 -11.38 5.63
C SER A 397 -4.81 -10.95 4.17
N ALA A 398 -3.85 -10.25 3.57
CA ALA A 398 -3.91 -9.85 2.17
C ALA A 398 -3.83 -11.07 1.23
N PHE A 399 -2.90 -12.00 1.51
CA PHE A 399 -2.75 -13.23 0.72
C PHE A 399 -4.02 -14.10 0.78
N LEU A 400 -4.53 -14.36 1.99
CA LEU A 400 -5.71 -15.20 2.22
C LEU A 400 -7.00 -14.58 1.66
N THR A 401 -7.08 -13.25 1.58
CA THR A 401 -8.19 -12.53 0.92
C THR A 401 -8.20 -12.84 -0.58
N VAL A 402 -7.04 -12.75 -1.24
CA VAL A 402 -6.89 -13.06 -2.67
C VAL A 402 -7.13 -14.55 -2.94
N GLU A 403 -6.66 -15.44 -2.05
CA GLU A 403 -6.92 -16.88 -2.15
C GLU A 403 -8.42 -17.19 -2.06
N LEU A 404 -9.13 -16.55 -1.12
CA LEU A 404 -10.58 -16.68 -0.99
C LEU A 404 -11.30 -16.19 -2.26
N ASP A 405 -10.97 -15.00 -2.77
CA ASP A 405 -11.57 -14.49 -3.99
C ASP A 405 -11.36 -15.44 -5.19
N ARG A 406 -10.13 -15.94 -5.37
CA ARG A 406 -9.85 -16.94 -6.41
C ARG A 406 -10.71 -18.19 -6.27
N SER A 407 -10.91 -18.68 -5.05
CA SER A 407 -11.77 -19.85 -4.79
C SER A 407 -13.26 -19.58 -5.11
N LEU A 408 -13.68 -18.32 -5.10
CA LEU A 408 -15.01 -17.84 -5.47
C LEU A 408 -15.11 -17.45 -6.96
N GLY A 409 -14.08 -17.75 -7.76
CA GLY A 409 -14.04 -17.44 -9.19
C GLY A 409 -13.53 -16.05 -9.54
N GLY A 410 -12.95 -15.31 -8.59
CA GLY A 410 -12.23 -14.04 -8.82
C GLY A 410 -13.12 -12.83 -9.08
N ASN A 411 -14.40 -12.90 -8.70
CA ASN A 411 -15.39 -11.86 -8.96
C ASN A 411 -15.84 -11.12 -7.68
N ALA A 412 -15.32 -11.49 -6.50
CA ALA A 412 -15.73 -10.86 -5.26
C ALA A 412 -15.09 -9.47 -5.12
N VAL A 413 -15.86 -8.50 -4.64
CA VAL A 413 -15.34 -7.16 -4.35
C VAL A 413 -14.49 -7.23 -3.09
N GLN A 414 -13.21 -6.89 -3.16
CA GLN A 414 -12.31 -6.90 -2.02
C GLN A 414 -12.22 -5.51 -1.39
N VAL A 415 -12.44 -5.40 -0.07
CA VAL A 415 -12.41 -4.13 0.67
C VAL A 415 -11.52 -4.26 1.89
N ARG A 416 -10.41 -3.52 1.91
CA ARG A 416 -9.51 -3.46 3.07
C ARG A 416 -10.00 -2.39 4.05
N VAL A 417 -10.04 -2.74 5.34
CA VAL A 417 -10.57 -1.90 6.41
C VAL A 417 -9.60 -1.90 7.59
N SER A 418 -9.16 -0.73 8.02
CA SER A 418 -8.40 -0.59 9.27
C SER A 418 -9.34 -0.41 10.45
N GLN A 419 -8.93 -0.86 11.64
CA GLN A 419 -9.64 -0.62 12.90
C GLN A 419 -10.00 0.87 13.04
N GLY A 420 -11.28 1.15 13.35
CA GLY A 420 -11.83 2.50 13.47
C GLY A 420 -12.35 3.10 12.16
N LYS A 421 -11.95 2.53 11.01
CA LYS A 421 -12.33 2.97 9.65
C LYS A 421 -13.40 2.09 9.00
N GLU A 422 -14.23 1.44 9.80
CA GLU A 422 -15.24 0.52 9.28
C GLU A 422 -16.31 1.27 8.46
N PRO A 423 -16.54 0.91 7.19
CA PRO A 423 -17.56 1.56 6.37
C PRO A 423 -18.96 1.24 6.88
N ALA A 424 -19.93 2.11 6.58
CA ALA A 424 -21.33 1.95 7.00
C ALA A 424 -21.91 0.56 6.65
N HIS A 425 -21.59 0.04 5.46
CA HIS A 425 -22.04 -1.28 5.04
C HIS A 425 -21.46 -2.41 5.92
N LEU A 426 -20.16 -2.38 6.26
CA LEU A 426 -19.57 -3.37 7.16
C LEU A 426 -20.24 -3.35 8.53
N LEU A 427 -20.52 -2.17 9.06
CA LEU A 427 -21.23 -2.04 10.34
C LEU A 427 -22.63 -2.66 10.26
N SER A 428 -23.35 -2.46 9.14
CA SER A 428 -24.71 -2.99 8.97
C SER A 428 -24.83 -4.51 9.02
N LEU A 429 -23.73 -5.24 8.76
CA LEU A 429 -23.69 -6.71 8.85
C LEU A 429 -24.04 -7.23 10.25
N PHE A 430 -23.82 -6.40 11.28
CA PHE A 430 -24.11 -6.74 12.67
C PHE A 430 -25.52 -6.32 13.11
N LYS A 431 -26.34 -5.82 12.18
CA LYS A 431 -27.73 -5.40 12.41
C LYS A 431 -27.79 -4.36 13.54
N ALA A 432 -28.64 -4.58 14.54
CA ALA A 432 -28.76 -3.72 15.71
C ALA A 432 -27.72 -3.99 16.81
N LYS A 433 -26.80 -4.96 16.62
CA LYS A 433 -25.77 -5.25 17.62
C LYS A 433 -24.64 -4.21 17.50
N PRO A 434 -24.16 -3.67 18.63
CA PRO A 434 -22.96 -2.84 18.63
C PRO A 434 -21.73 -3.60 18.12
N LEU A 435 -20.85 -2.88 17.42
CA LEU A 435 -19.50 -3.37 17.12
C LEU A 435 -18.63 -3.21 18.37
N ILE A 436 -18.09 -4.32 18.88
CA ILE A 436 -17.18 -4.33 20.03
C ILE A 436 -15.76 -4.55 19.50
N VAL A 437 -14.85 -3.64 19.82
CA VAL A 437 -13.44 -3.70 19.48
C VAL A 437 -12.61 -3.70 20.76
N TYR A 438 -11.93 -4.80 21.02
CA TYR A 438 -10.96 -4.92 22.10
C TYR A 438 -9.63 -4.29 21.68
N LYS A 439 -8.99 -3.55 22.60
CA LYS A 439 -7.80 -2.73 22.30
C LYS A 439 -6.65 -3.59 21.78
N SER A 440 -6.44 -4.74 22.42
CA SER A 440 -5.37 -5.68 22.11
C SER A 440 -5.84 -7.12 22.35
N GLY A 441 -4.89 -8.06 22.32
CA GLY A 441 -5.16 -9.49 22.53
C GLY A 441 -5.69 -10.19 21.29
N THR A 442 -6.15 -11.42 21.47
CA THR A 442 -6.58 -12.28 20.38
C THR A 442 -7.77 -13.14 20.79
N SER A 443 -8.61 -13.46 19.82
CA SER A 443 -9.68 -14.44 19.97
C SER A 443 -9.22 -15.90 19.75
N ARG A 444 -7.91 -16.13 19.54
CA ARG A 444 -7.30 -17.46 19.33
C ARG A 444 -7.52 -18.40 20.52
N ILE A 445 -7.83 -19.66 20.20
CA ILE A 445 -7.94 -20.73 21.19
C ILE A 445 -6.56 -20.96 21.80
N GLY A 446 -6.43 -20.77 23.12
CA GLY A 446 -5.17 -20.93 23.85
C GLY A 446 -4.16 -19.76 23.72
N GLY A 447 -4.48 -18.73 22.94
CA GLY A 447 -3.68 -17.50 22.79
C GLY A 447 -4.18 -16.31 23.61
N GLN A 448 -5.31 -16.47 24.31
CA GLN A 448 -5.90 -15.42 25.14
C GLN A 448 -5.02 -15.16 26.36
N ALA A 449 -4.28 -14.05 26.35
CA ALA A 449 -3.73 -13.49 27.57
C ALA A 449 -4.89 -13.25 28.57
N SER A 450 -4.62 -13.44 29.87
CA SER A 450 -5.61 -13.08 30.90
C SER A 450 -5.96 -11.61 30.68
N ALA A 451 -7.21 -11.33 30.33
CA ALA A 451 -7.67 -9.96 30.20
C ALA A 451 -7.41 -9.22 31.51
N ASP A 452 -7.02 -7.95 31.42
CA ASP A 452 -6.80 -7.16 32.62
C ASP A 452 -8.06 -7.20 33.51
N PRO A 453 -7.88 -7.30 34.83
CA PRO A 453 -9.01 -7.46 35.74
C PRO A 453 -9.87 -6.18 35.79
N THR A 454 -9.27 -5.02 35.51
CA THR A 454 -9.95 -3.74 35.33
C THR A 454 -9.91 -3.34 33.86
N ARG A 455 -11.07 -3.10 33.24
CA ARG A 455 -11.17 -2.76 31.81
C ARG A 455 -12.19 -1.64 31.62
N LEU A 456 -11.86 -0.67 30.77
CA LEU A 456 -12.74 0.45 30.46
C LEU A 456 -13.14 0.40 28.98
N PHE A 457 -14.42 0.61 28.71
CA PHE A 457 -14.96 0.61 27.36
C PHE A 457 -15.70 1.91 27.09
N GLN A 458 -15.27 2.63 26.06
CA GLN A 458 -15.95 3.80 25.52
C GLN A 458 -17.05 3.35 24.56
N VAL A 459 -18.27 3.84 24.79
CA VAL A 459 -19.45 3.53 23.97
C VAL A 459 -19.92 4.80 23.29
N ARG A 460 -19.76 4.83 21.96
CA ARG A 460 -20.05 6.00 21.13
C ARG A 460 -20.98 5.64 19.98
N ARG A 461 -21.94 6.52 19.70
CA ARG A 461 -22.81 6.43 18.53
C ARG A 461 -22.18 7.15 17.33
N ASN A 462 -22.05 6.44 16.21
CA ASN A 462 -21.66 7.04 14.93
C ASN A 462 -22.88 7.68 14.23
N LEU A 463 -22.62 8.66 13.36
CA LEU A 463 -23.54 9.25 12.37
C LEU A 463 -24.34 8.21 11.56
N GLY A 464 -23.77 7.02 11.33
CA GLY A 464 -24.35 5.89 10.59
C GLY A 464 -25.34 5.01 11.37
N THR A 465 -25.88 5.45 12.52
CA THR A 465 -26.89 4.76 13.36
C THR A 465 -26.44 3.55 14.20
N ILE A 466 -25.18 3.10 14.09
CA ILE A 466 -24.67 1.95 14.86
C ILE A 466 -23.77 2.41 16.01
N THR A 467 -23.94 1.79 17.17
CA THR A 467 -23.11 2.02 18.36
C THR A 467 -21.80 1.24 18.25
N ARG A 468 -20.68 1.93 18.46
CA ARG A 468 -19.33 1.34 18.54
C ARG A 468 -18.88 1.32 19.99
N ILE A 469 -18.21 0.24 20.37
CA ILE A 469 -17.72 -0.01 21.71
C ILE A 469 -16.24 -0.30 21.59
N ALA A 470 -15.40 0.64 22.00
CA ALA A 470 -13.96 0.50 21.96
C ALA A 470 -13.41 0.34 23.38
N GLU A 471 -12.59 -0.68 23.61
CA GLU A 471 -11.80 -0.75 24.83
C GLU A 471 -10.71 0.34 24.81
N VAL A 472 -10.57 1.02 25.94
CA VAL A 472 -9.61 2.12 26.16
C VAL A 472 -8.83 1.86 27.43
N ASP A 473 -7.77 2.64 27.65
CA ASP A 473 -7.01 2.56 28.90
C ASP A 473 -7.91 2.81 30.12
N ALA A 474 -7.76 1.97 31.14
CA ALA A 474 -8.60 2.01 32.34
C ALA A 474 -8.15 3.13 33.30
N GLU A 475 -8.19 4.37 32.82
CA GLU A 475 -7.83 5.56 33.60
C GLU A 475 -8.84 6.69 33.46
N ALA A 476 -8.87 7.59 34.45
CA ALA A 476 -9.84 8.67 34.49
C ALA A 476 -9.71 9.63 33.29
N GLY A 477 -8.50 9.82 32.76
CA GLY A 477 -8.23 10.70 31.61
C GLY A 477 -8.87 10.23 30.30
N SER A 478 -9.25 8.95 30.20
CA SER A 478 -9.91 8.37 29.02
C SER A 478 -11.41 8.63 28.97
N LEU A 479 -12.01 9.20 30.03
CA LEU A 479 -13.44 9.54 30.07
C LEU A 479 -13.76 10.76 29.19
N ASN A 480 -14.99 10.78 28.68
CA ASN A 480 -15.51 11.87 27.88
C ASN A 480 -17.00 12.09 28.18
N SER A 481 -17.37 13.31 28.57
CA SER A 481 -18.74 13.70 28.87
C SER A 481 -19.74 13.45 27.73
N ASN A 482 -19.31 13.30 26.48
CA ASN A 482 -20.18 12.97 25.35
C ASN A 482 -20.66 11.52 25.31
N ASP A 483 -19.92 10.61 25.93
CA ASP A 483 -20.10 9.18 25.67
C ASP A 483 -20.55 8.45 26.95
N ALA A 484 -21.05 7.23 26.77
CA ALA A 484 -21.24 6.30 27.88
C ALA A 484 -20.01 5.41 28.01
N TYR A 485 -19.72 4.94 29.23
CA TYR A 485 -18.60 4.07 29.51
C TYR A 485 -19.01 2.89 30.37
N LEU A 486 -18.44 1.72 30.10
CA LEU A 486 -18.52 0.56 30.98
C LEU A 486 -17.15 0.28 31.61
N LEU A 487 -17.05 0.42 32.92
CA LEU A 487 -15.86 0.05 33.70
C LEU A 487 -16.10 -1.32 34.36
N LYS A 488 -15.41 -2.36 33.89
CA LYS A 488 -15.40 -3.68 34.52
C LYS A 488 -14.36 -3.68 35.65
N LEU A 489 -14.75 -4.21 36.81
CA LEU A 489 -13.90 -4.30 37.99
C LEU A 489 -13.34 -5.72 38.20
N PRO A 490 -12.22 -5.85 38.94
CA PRO A 490 -11.65 -7.15 39.32
C PRO A 490 -12.62 -8.05 40.11
N SER A 491 -13.52 -7.43 40.88
CA SER A 491 -14.53 -8.11 41.70
C SER A 491 -15.64 -8.78 40.89
N GLY A 492 -15.67 -8.60 39.56
CA GLY A 492 -16.72 -9.09 38.68
C GLY A 492 -17.92 -8.16 38.52
N GLY A 493 -17.99 -7.08 39.33
CA GLY A 493 -18.93 -5.98 39.16
C GLY A 493 -18.51 -5.01 38.04
N SER A 494 -19.38 -4.05 37.73
CA SER A 494 -19.08 -3.00 36.75
C SER A 494 -19.84 -1.71 37.05
N TYR A 495 -19.30 -0.58 36.57
CA TYR A 495 -19.99 0.70 36.54
C TYR A 495 -20.36 1.07 35.10
N LEU A 496 -21.60 1.49 34.89
CA LEU A 496 -22.02 2.21 33.69
C LEU A 496 -21.94 3.69 34.02
N TRP A 497 -20.88 4.35 33.59
CA TRP A 497 -20.74 5.79 33.73
C TRP A 497 -21.38 6.48 32.52
N VAL A 498 -22.29 7.41 32.79
CA VAL A 498 -23.07 8.12 31.77
C VAL A 498 -22.65 9.58 31.77
N GLY A 499 -21.93 9.99 30.72
CA GLY A 499 -21.56 11.38 30.48
C GLY A 499 -22.78 12.28 30.28
N LYS A 500 -22.65 13.57 30.59
CA LYS A 500 -23.76 14.54 30.44
C LYS A 500 -24.34 14.65 29.02
N GLY A 501 -23.50 14.44 28.01
CA GLY A 501 -23.85 14.45 26.57
C GLY A 501 -24.25 13.08 26.01
N ALA A 502 -24.10 12.01 26.79
CA ALA A 502 -24.38 10.65 26.33
C ALA A 502 -25.85 10.45 25.94
N SER A 503 -26.05 9.70 24.86
CA SER A 503 -27.37 9.36 24.32
C SER A 503 -27.90 8.04 24.88
N GLU A 504 -29.21 7.83 24.76
CA GLU A 504 -29.84 6.57 25.17
C GLU A 504 -29.33 5.35 24.37
N ASP A 505 -28.89 5.55 23.13
CA ASP A 505 -28.29 4.50 22.30
C ASP A 505 -26.94 4.04 22.85
N GLU A 506 -26.15 4.96 23.41
CA GLU A 506 -24.86 4.65 24.03
C GLU A 506 -25.06 3.95 25.37
N GLU A 507 -26.05 4.37 26.18
CA GLU A 507 -26.43 3.63 27.38
C GLU A 507 -26.90 2.20 27.05
N ARG A 508 -27.71 2.01 26.00
CA ARG A 508 -28.11 0.69 25.52
C ARG A 508 -26.92 -0.15 25.06
N GLY A 509 -25.96 0.45 24.36
CA GLY A 509 -24.73 -0.22 23.95
C GLY A 509 -23.91 -0.71 25.14
N ALA A 510 -23.77 0.11 26.18
CA ALA A 510 -23.04 -0.28 27.39
C ALA A 510 -23.77 -1.39 28.18
N GLN A 511 -25.10 -1.37 28.22
CA GLN A 511 -25.91 -2.45 28.79
C GLN A 511 -25.78 -3.76 28.00
N TYR A 512 -25.69 -3.69 26.67
CA TYR A 512 -25.42 -4.86 25.85
C TYR A 512 -24.03 -5.43 26.18
N LEU A 513 -23.01 -4.58 26.31
CA LEU A 513 -21.67 -5.02 26.68
C LEU A 513 -21.63 -5.69 28.07
N SER A 514 -22.39 -5.20 29.06
CA SER A 514 -22.39 -5.85 30.38
C SER A 514 -22.95 -7.28 30.34
N GLN A 515 -23.93 -7.55 29.46
CA GLN A 515 -24.43 -8.89 29.20
C GLN A 515 -23.37 -9.78 28.55
N VAL A 516 -22.64 -9.25 27.55
CA VAL A 516 -21.52 -9.95 26.90
C VAL A 516 -20.42 -10.29 27.90
N LEU A 517 -20.05 -9.34 28.75
CA LEU A 517 -19.01 -9.50 29.78
C LEU A 517 -19.49 -10.21 31.06
N LYS A 518 -20.79 -10.55 31.12
CA LYS A 518 -21.46 -11.22 32.25
C LYS A 518 -21.20 -10.54 33.60
N CYS A 519 -21.31 -9.22 33.64
CA CYS A 519 -21.13 -8.43 34.86
C CYS A 519 -22.41 -7.71 35.28
N GLN A 520 -22.64 -7.59 36.58
CA GLN A 520 -23.69 -6.72 37.11
C GLN A 520 -23.21 -5.28 37.06
N THR A 521 -24.08 -4.37 36.65
CA THR A 521 -23.71 -2.98 36.36
C THR A 521 -24.49 -2.01 37.21
N GLN A 522 -23.77 -1.15 37.93
CA GLN A 522 -24.35 0.00 38.61
C GLN A 522 -24.26 1.23 37.71
N ARG A 523 -25.41 1.84 37.44
CA ARG A 523 -25.49 3.09 36.65
C ARG A 523 -25.04 4.28 37.51
N ILE A 524 -24.12 5.07 36.99
CA ILE A 524 -23.53 6.27 37.60
C ILE A 524 -23.66 7.40 36.58
N VAL A 525 -24.17 8.55 37.03
CA VAL A 525 -24.22 9.76 36.20
C VAL A 525 -22.99 10.60 36.49
N GLU A 526 -22.43 11.23 35.46
CA GLU A 526 -21.32 12.17 35.61
C GLU A 526 -21.58 13.21 36.72
N GLY A 527 -20.60 13.39 37.61
CA GLY A 527 -20.66 14.24 38.79
C GLY A 527 -21.17 13.55 40.06
N GLN A 528 -21.65 12.30 39.97
CA GLN A 528 -22.09 11.49 41.11
C GLN A 528 -21.22 10.24 41.31
N GLU A 529 -19.95 10.32 40.91
CA GLU A 529 -19.06 9.17 40.93
C GLU A 529 -18.65 8.78 42.37
N PRO A 530 -18.77 7.49 42.75
CA PRO A 530 -18.29 7.02 44.04
C PRO A 530 -16.76 7.00 44.09
N ALA A 531 -16.18 7.07 45.30
CA ALA A 531 -14.73 7.03 45.49
C ALA A 531 -14.08 5.78 44.88
N ASP A 532 -14.76 4.62 44.95
CA ASP A 532 -14.28 3.34 44.42
C ASP A 532 -14.16 3.35 42.90
N LEU A 533 -15.01 4.11 42.19
CA LEU A 533 -14.91 4.28 40.73
C LEU A 533 -13.60 4.99 40.38
N TRP A 534 -13.29 6.09 41.08
CA TRP A 534 -12.04 6.81 40.86
C TRP A 534 -10.83 5.98 41.25
N ALA A 535 -10.90 5.22 42.35
CA ALA A 535 -9.82 4.33 42.75
C ALA A 535 -9.52 3.26 41.69
N ALA A 536 -10.56 2.68 41.07
CA ALA A 536 -10.41 1.70 40.00
C ALA A 536 -9.78 2.29 38.71
N LEU A 537 -9.95 3.59 38.47
CA LEU A 537 -9.37 4.32 37.34
C LEU A 537 -7.99 4.96 37.64
N GLY A 538 -7.33 4.52 38.72
CA GLY A 538 -6.01 5.05 39.10
C GLY A 538 -6.05 6.45 39.71
N GLY A 539 -7.19 6.88 40.24
CA GLY A 539 -7.44 8.20 40.82
C GLY A 539 -8.21 9.13 39.89
N LYS A 540 -8.72 10.23 40.46
CA LYS A 540 -9.40 11.27 39.67
C LYS A 540 -8.37 12.10 38.91
N LYS A 541 -8.50 12.18 37.60
CA LYS A 541 -7.72 13.04 36.70
C LYS A 541 -8.66 13.95 35.91
N ASP A 542 -8.10 14.95 35.25
CA ASP A 542 -8.83 15.74 34.27
C ASP A 542 -9.17 14.87 33.05
N TYR A 543 -10.37 15.08 32.51
CA TYR A 543 -10.90 14.36 31.36
C TYR A 543 -11.78 15.29 30.53
N GLN A 544 -12.18 14.85 29.35
CA GLN A 544 -12.89 15.72 28.40
C GLN A 544 -14.31 16.03 28.88
N THR A 545 -14.58 17.31 29.18
CA THR A 545 -15.82 17.81 29.78
C THR A 545 -16.37 19.08 29.13
N SER A 546 -15.86 19.47 27.94
CA SER A 546 -16.23 20.75 27.34
C SER A 546 -17.74 20.93 27.17
N GLU A 547 -18.26 22.14 27.46
CA GLU A 547 -19.70 22.42 27.51
C GLU A 547 -20.44 22.12 26.20
N ARG A 548 -19.71 22.21 25.07
CA ARG A 548 -20.21 21.86 23.74
C ARG A 548 -20.68 20.41 23.64
N LEU A 549 -20.04 19.50 24.35
CA LEU A 549 -20.36 18.07 24.38
C LEU A 549 -21.74 17.84 25.00
N ALA A 550 -22.13 18.65 25.98
CA ALA A 550 -23.47 18.58 26.57
C ALA A 550 -24.58 19.18 25.68
N SER A 551 -24.23 19.87 24.58
CA SER A 551 -25.20 20.56 23.73
C SER A 551 -25.89 19.60 22.74
N LYS A 552 -27.19 19.35 22.94
CA LYS A 552 -28.04 18.59 22.01
C LYS A 552 -28.26 19.28 20.65
N SER A 553 -27.84 20.53 20.50
CA SER A 553 -27.93 21.32 19.26
C SER A 553 -26.63 21.22 18.48
N LEU A 554 -26.24 20.02 18.06
CA LEU A 554 -25.08 19.81 17.20
C LEU A 554 -25.44 20.20 15.75
N THR A 555 -25.43 21.49 15.44
CA THR A 555 -25.52 21.97 14.06
C THR A 555 -24.19 21.83 13.31
N GLN A 556 -23.06 21.66 14.01
CA GLN A 556 -21.71 21.64 13.43
C GLN A 556 -20.87 20.50 14.02
N GLN A 557 -20.53 19.52 13.18
CA GLN A 557 -19.72 18.35 13.53
C GLN A 557 -18.22 18.71 13.54
N PRO A 558 -17.41 18.04 14.37
CA PRO A 558 -15.96 18.16 14.30
C PRO A 558 -15.42 17.79 12.93
N ARG A 559 -14.40 18.50 12.46
CA ARG A 559 -13.75 18.26 11.16
C ARG A 559 -12.24 18.17 11.36
N LEU A 560 -11.60 17.20 10.74
CA LEU A 560 -10.14 17.05 10.77
C LEU A 560 -9.59 17.39 9.39
N PHE A 561 -8.49 18.13 9.33
CA PHE A 561 -7.78 18.47 8.10
C PHE A 561 -6.30 18.12 8.23
N ALA A 562 -5.71 17.58 7.18
CA ALA A 562 -4.27 17.39 7.04
C ALA A 562 -3.65 18.62 6.36
N CYS A 563 -2.63 19.19 6.98
CA CYS A 563 -1.84 20.30 6.45
C CYS A 563 -0.45 19.79 6.09
N SER A 564 -0.15 19.76 4.80
CA SER A 564 1.09 19.20 4.29
C SER A 564 1.67 20.09 3.20
N ASN A 565 2.99 20.17 3.10
CA ASN A 565 3.67 20.80 1.97
C ASN A 565 4.47 19.82 1.10
N LYS A 566 4.28 18.49 1.29
CA LYS A 566 4.97 17.41 0.57
C LYS A 566 4.82 17.46 -0.96
N THR A 567 3.84 18.21 -1.47
CA THR A 567 3.66 18.46 -2.92
C THR A 567 4.47 19.66 -3.44
N GLY A 568 5.31 20.26 -2.59
CA GLY A 568 6.03 21.51 -2.80
C GLY A 568 5.16 22.78 -2.69
N ARG A 569 3.88 22.62 -2.32
CA ARG A 569 2.95 23.68 -1.93
C ARG A 569 2.26 23.28 -0.65
N PHE A 570 2.10 24.23 0.26
CA PHE A 570 1.28 24.04 1.44
C PHE A 570 -0.19 23.86 1.02
N ILE A 571 -0.73 22.67 1.29
CA ILE A 571 -2.12 22.26 1.02
C ILE A 571 -2.79 21.86 2.32
N ILE A 572 -4.07 22.14 2.43
CA ILE A 572 -4.93 21.69 3.53
C ILE A 572 -6.07 20.88 2.93
N GLU A 573 -6.20 19.62 3.36
CA GLU A 573 -7.20 18.68 2.86
C GLU A 573 -8.03 18.13 4.02
N GLU A 574 -9.36 18.10 3.87
CA GLU A 574 -10.24 17.50 4.88
C GLU A 574 -10.07 15.98 4.89
N VAL A 575 -9.89 15.41 6.08
CA VAL A 575 -9.92 13.97 6.31
C VAL A 575 -11.39 13.54 6.29
N PRO A 576 -11.83 12.77 5.28
CA PRO A 576 -13.25 12.46 5.10
C PRO A 576 -13.73 11.41 6.10
N GLY A 577 -14.97 11.54 6.56
CA GLY A 577 -15.65 10.58 7.43
C GLY A 577 -15.22 10.66 8.89
N GLU A 578 -15.42 9.58 9.64
CA GLU A 578 -14.95 9.50 11.03
C GLU A 578 -13.43 9.44 11.07
N PHE A 579 -12.82 10.37 11.79
CA PHE A 579 -11.40 10.41 12.04
C PHE A 579 -11.02 9.61 13.30
N SER A 580 -9.80 9.09 13.29
CA SER A 580 -9.20 8.19 14.28
C SER A 580 -7.74 8.60 14.53
N GLN A 581 -7.11 8.03 15.56
CA GLN A 581 -5.71 8.33 15.86
C GLN A 581 -4.76 7.98 14.70
N GLU A 582 -5.11 7.00 13.86
CA GLU A 582 -4.33 6.60 12.68
C GLU A 582 -4.30 7.65 11.56
N ASP A 583 -5.18 8.65 11.59
CA ASP A 583 -5.16 9.76 10.64
C ASP A 583 -4.15 10.85 11.02
N LEU A 584 -3.54 10.76 12.21
CA LEU A 584 -2.53 11.71 12.68
C LEU A 584 -1.15 11.31 12.15
N ALA A 585 -0.83 11.79 10.95
CA ALA A 585 0.46 11.54 10.31
C ALA A 585 1.60 12.22 11.07
N GLU A 586 2.58 11.44 11.55
CA GLU A 586 3.70 11.92 12.38
C GLU A 586 4.58 12.97 11.68
N ASP A 587 4.52 13.03 10.35
CA ASP A 587 5.28 13.92 9.48
C ASP A 587 4.46 15.09 8.89
N ASP A 588 3.22 15.32 9.37
CA ASP A 588 2.37 16.45 8.97
C ASP A 588 1.82 17.23 10.18
N VAL A 589 1.16 18.35 9.91
CA VAL A 589 0.37 19.10 10.90
C VAL A 589 -1.12 18.87 10.64
N MET A 590 -1.90 18.60 11.69
CA MET A 590 -3.34 18.35 11.57
C MET A 590 -4.13 19.50 12.21
N LEU A 591 -5.22 19.93 11.56
CA LEU A 591 -6.18 20.89 12.11
C LEU A 591 -7.45 20.16 12.52
N LEU A 592 -7.76 20.12 13.81
CA LEU A 592 -9.03 19.59 14.30
C LEU A 592 -9.93 20.75 14.71
N ASP A 593 -10.93 21.01 13.88
CA ASP A 593 -11.94 22.02 14.11
C ASP A 593 -13.12 21.42 14.90
N VAL A 594 -13.28 21.85 16.13
CA VAL A 594 -14.44 21.51 16.99
C VAL A 594 -15.35 22.73 17.19
N TRP A 595 -15.18 23.75 16.34
CA TRP A 595 -15.90 25.01 16.22
C TRP A 595 -15.69 26.04 17.32
N ASP A 596 -15.85 25.69 18.60
CA ASP A 596 -15.50 26.58 19.71
C ASP A 596 -13.98 26.69 19.92
N GLN A 597 -13.25 25.67 19.47
CA GLN A 597 -11.79 25.65 19.41
C GLN A 597 -11.31 25.05 18.07
N VAL A 598 -10.12 25.46 17.64
CA VAL A 598 -9.39 24.81 16.55
C VAL A 598 -8.06 24.32 17.12
N PHE A 599 -7.88 23.00 17.14
CA PHE A 599 -6.63 22.39 17.55
C PHE A 599 -5.67 22.31 16.37
N ILE A 600 -4.39 22.56 16.64
CA ILE A 600 -3.29 22.36 15.69
C ILE A 600 -2.40 21.27 16.29
N TRP A 601 -2.56 20.05 15.82
CA TRP A 601 -1.74 18.93 16.24
C TRP A 601 -0.49 18.86 15.37
N ILE A 602 0.69 18.88 15.99
CA ILE A 602 1.98 18.90 15.31
C ILE A 602 2.62 17.52 15.44
N GLY A 603 2.76 16.82 14.32
CA GLY A 603 3.53 15.58 14.21
C GLY A 603 4.99 15.81 14.59
N LYS A 604 5.63 14.80 15.19
CA LYS A 604 7.01 14.90 15.66
C LYS A 604 7.98 15.23 14.52
N ASP A 605 7.71 14.70 13.32
CA ASP A 605 8.52 14.80 12.11
C ASP A 605 8.03 15.91 11.15
N ALA A 606 6.98 16.66 11.52
CA ALA A 606 6.42 17.75 10.70
C ALA A 606 7.42 18.90 10.52
N ASN A 607 7.50 19.49 9.32
CA ASN A 607 8.52 20.49 9.01
C ASN A 607 8.14 21.93 9.46
N GLU A 608 9.12 22.84 9.45
CA GLU A 608 8.93 24.21 9.97
C GLU A 608 7.92 25.03 9.16
N VAL A 609 7.84 24.80 7.85
CA VAL A 609 6.88 25.47 6.96
C VAL A 609 5.47 25.04 7.31
N GLU A 610 5.22 23.73 7.46
CA GLU A 610 3.91 23.21 7.87
C GLU A 610 3.50 23.75 9.24
N ARG A 611 4.41 23.77 10.22
CA ARG A 611 4.14 24.32 11.57
C ARG A 611 3.73 25.79 11.52
N THR A 612 4.44 26.58 10.71
CA THR A 612 4.22 28.04 10.64
C THR A 612 2.96 28.38 9.83
N GLU A 613 2.78 27.75 8.67
CA GLU A 613 1.66 28.02 7.78
C GLU A 613 0.33 27.45 8.30
N SER A 614 0.35 26.36 9.07
CA SER A 614 -0.88 25.81 9.67
C SER A 614 -1.46 26.74 10.74
N VAL A 615 -0.62 27.41 11.54
CA VAL A 615 -1.09 28.39 12.54
C VAL A 615 -1.70 29.62 11.87
N LYS A 616 -1.11 30.09 10.78
CA LYS A 616 -1.67 31.20 9.98
C LYS A 616 -2.99 30.77 9.34
N SER A 617 -3.01 29.60 8.72
CA SER A 617 -4.18 29.09 8.02
C SER A 617 -5.35 28.80 8.95
N ALA A 618 -5.10 28.32 10.16
CA ALA A 618 -6.14 28.16 11.19
C ALA A 618 -6.80 29.50 11.59
N LYS A 619 -6.02 30.60 11.67
CA LYS A 619 -6.57 31.94 11.93
C LYS A 619 -7.45 32.40 10.77
N THR A 620 -6.96 32.30 9.54
CA THR A 620 -7.72 32.69 8.35
C THR A 620 -8.97 31.83 8.20
N TYR A 621 -8.90 30.53 8.50
CA TYR A 621 -10.04 29.61 8.50
C TYR A 621 -11.14 30.06 9.47
N ILE A 622 -10.77 30.46 10.69
CA ILE A 622 -11.73 31.01 11.66
C ILE A 622 -12.34 32.33 11.15
N GLU A 623 -11.52 33.22 10.59
CA GLU A 623 -11.95 34.55 10.14
C GLU A 623 -12.86 34.53 8.90
N THR A 624 -12.74 33.48 8.08
CA THR A 624 -13.47 33.30 6.81
C THR A 624 -14.68 32.37 6.92
N ASP A 625 -14.97 31.84 8.12
CA ASP A 625 -16.08 30.93 8.37
C ASP A 625 -17.45 31.58 8.05
N PRO A 626 -18.20 31.06 7.06
CA PRO A 626 -19.48 31.63 6.63
C PRO A 626 -20.60 31.39 7.64
N GLY A 627 -20.40 30.50 8.61
CA GLY A 627 -21.34 30.15 9.67
C GLY A 627 -21.39 31.17 10.81
N GLY A 628 -20.65 32.28 10.73
CA GLY A 628 -20.72 33.38 11.70
C GLY A 628 -20.03 33.08 13.04
N ARG A 629 -19.00 32.23 13.01
CA ARG A 629 -18.15 31.88 14.16
C ARG A 629 -17.51 33.13 14.80
N ASP A 630 -17.28 33.13 16.13
CA ASP A 630 -16.52 34.20 16.77
C ASP A 630 -15.07 34.19 16.26
N LYS A 631 -14.60 35.32 15.74
CA LYS A 631 -13.23 35.47 15.24
C LYS A 631 -12.16 35.29 16.33
N ARG A 632 -12.57 35.28 17.60
CA ARG A 632 -11.73 35.01 18.78
C ARG A 632 -11.76 33.54 19.20
N THR A 633 -12.33 32.64 18.39
CA THR A 633 -12.24 31.19 18.59
C THR A 633 -10.80 30.80 18.91
N SER A 634 -10.62 30.05 20.00
CA SER A 634 -9.29 29.74 20.50
C SER A 634 -8.58 28.74 19.60
N ILE A 635 -7.32 29.04 19.25
CA ILE A 635 -6.42 28.10 18.59
C ILE A 635 -5.54 27.45 19.64
N VAL A 636 -5.56 26.12 19.72
CA VAL A 636 -4.81 25.34 20.71
C VAL A 636 -3.77 24.48 20.00
N VAL A 637 -2.49 24.76 20.23
CA VAL A 637 -1.41 23.97 19.63
C VAL A 637 -1.13 22.76 20.52
N VAL A 638 -1.17 21.58 19.92
CA VAL A 638 -0.95 20.27 20.54
C VAL A 638 0.24 19.62 19.86
N LYS A 639 1.09 18.92 20.61
CA LYS A 639 2.25 18.21 20.08
C LYS A 639 2.05 16.72 20.21
N GLN A 640 2.57 15.95 19.25
CA GLN A 640 2.57 14.50 19.29
C GLN A 640 3.08 13.96 20.65
N GLY A 641 2.36 13.00 21.23
CA GLY A 641 2.66 12.36 22.51
C GLY A 641 2.39 13.23 23.75
N HIS A 642 1.86 14.44 23.57
CA HIS A 642 1.52 15.38 24.64
C HIS A 642 0.10 15.93 24.49
N GLU A 643 -0.79 15.12 23.95
CA GLU A 643 -2.18 15.48 23.66
C GLU A 643 -2.99 15.61 24.95
N PRO A 644 -3.66 16.76 25.18
CA PRO A 644 -4.52 16.90 26.35
C PRO A 644 -5.80 16.08 26.18
N PRO A 645 -6.49 15.70 27.27
CA PRO A 645 -7.79 15.02 27.19
C PRO A 645 -8.82 15.79 26.34
N THR A 646 -8.73 17.13 26.34
CA THR A 646 -9.59 18.00 25.52
C THR A 646 -9.41 17.82 24.00
N PHE A 647 -8.30 17.21 23.58
CA PHE A 647 -8.03 16.81 22.20
C PHE A 647 -8.34 15.32 22.00
N THR A 648 -7.75 14.43 22.81
CA THR A 648 -7.83 12.98 22.61
C THR A 648 -9.26 12.46 22.69
N GLY A 649 -10.12 13.08 23.51
CA GLY A 649 -11.52 12.70 23.66
C GLY A 649 -12.34 12.76 22.36
N TRP A 650 -11.90 13.52 21.35
CA TRP A 650 -12.57 13.56 20.05
C TRP A 650 -12.39 12.30 19.22
N PHE A 651 -11.35 11.51 19.50
CA PHE A 651 -11.03 10.28 18.81
C PHE A 651 -11.59 9.07 19.57
N LEU A 652 -12.28 8.17 18.87
CA LEU A 652 -12.78 6.94 19.47
C LEU A 652 -11.62 5.96 19.70
N GLY A 653 -11.52 5.39 20.90
CA GLY A 653 -10.58 4.30 21.17
C GLY A 653 -9.11 4.72 21.20
N TRP A 654 -8.82 5.94 21.66
CA TRP A 654 -7.45 6.48 21.72
C TRP A 654 -6.49 5.59 22.52
N ASP A 655 -5.29 5.37 21.97
CA ASP A 655 -4.21 4.61 22.60
C ASP A 655 -3.02 5.53 22.92
N VAL A 656 -2.76 5.73 24.22
CA VAL A 656 -1.65 6.56 24.69
C VAL A 656 -0.28 5.98 24.30
N ALA A 657 -0.15 4.65 24.23
CA ALA A 657 1.11 3.97 23.94
C ALA A 657 1.43 3.90 22.44
N ARG A 658 0.54 4.41 21.57
CA ARG A 658 0.66 4.32 20.10
C ARG A 658 1.98 4.87 19.55
N TRP A 659 2.55 5.86 20.22
CA TRP A 659 3.80 6.53 19.81
C TRP A 659 5.04 6.05 20.56
N ASP A 660 4.90 5.13 21.53
CA ASP A 660 6.02 4.59 22.27
C ASP A 660 6.83 3.62 21.40
N SER A 661 7.97 4.11 20.91
CA SER A 661 8.94 3.35 20.11
C SER A 661 9.48 2.10 20.81
N ASP A 662 9.45 2.07 22.14
CA ASP A 662 9.92 0.95 22.97
C ASP A 662 9.04 -0.31 22.81
N THR A 663 7.78 -0.17 22.37
CA THR A 663 6.86 -1.30 22.21
C THR A 663 7.21 -2.11 20.95
N MET A 664 7.46 -1.45 19.81
CA MET A 664 7.96 -2.11 18.59
C MET A 664 9.35 -2.73 18.79
N ALA A 665 10.23 -2.06 19.56
CA ALA A 665 11.55 -2.58 19.91
C ALA A 665 11.48 -3.78 20.87
N ARG A 666 10.52 -3.82 21.81
CA ARG A 666 10.23 -4.99 22.66
C ARG A 666 9.68 -6.15 21.87
N THR A 667 8.80 -5.91 20.88
CA THR A 667 8.27 -6.96 19.99
C THR A 667 9.40 -7.59 19.16
N MET A 668 10.36 -6.80 18.66
CA MET A 668 11.54 -7.35 17.97
C MET A 668 12.53 -8.09 18.89
N LYS A 669 12.69 -7.67 20.15
CA LYS A 669 13.55 -8.38 21.13
C LYS A 669 12.99 -9.73 21.59
N THR A 670 11.69 -9.96 21.45
CA THR A 670 11.05 -11.22 21.87
C THR A 670 11.16 -12.31 20.78
N LEU A 671 11.68 -11.98 19.59
CA LEU A 671 11.82 -12.86 18.42
C LEU A 671 13.24 -13.47 18.26
N HIS A 672 13.95 -13.74 19.35
CA HIS A 672 15.16 -14.58 19.31
C HIS A 672 14.91 -15.91 20.05
N ILE A 673 14.36 -16.87 19.32
CA ILE A 673 14.63 -18.30 19.47
C ILE A 673 14.99 -18.85 18.08
#